data_AF-A0A2H0UF04-F1
#
_entry.id   AF-A0A2H0UF04-F1
#
_cell.length_a   1.000
_cell.length_b   1.000
_cell.length_c   1.000
_cell.angle_alpha   90.00
_cell.angle_beta   90.00
_cell.angle_gamma   90.00
#
_symmetry.space_group_name_H-M   'P 1'
#
loop_
_entity.id
_entity.type
_entity.pdbx_description
1 polymer ?
#
loop_
_entity_poly.entity_id
_entity_poly.type
_entity_poly.pdbx_seq_one_letter_code
_entity_poly.pdbx_strand_id
1 'polypeptide(L)'
;MTITKTLTAKIAATVAGVAMVFAFAFSFAVPANAALSETQIQAIITLLQSFGADSATIANVDASLRGQPTTPTTPGTPSGSCLAGVNRDLTIGAQGSDVMELQKFLNANGAVVSASGAGSPGSESEYFGALTQAALAKWQAAHGVSPASGYFGPITRAAIAANCTPTTPTNPTTPAPAGSGLSVSGASQPQNSLAPQGATRVPFTRFTVTAGNDGAVTVNSVTVQRTGLGQNAAFAGVVLIDQDGNQLGTAKSFNSNDQATIGEAVVVPAGQSRTFTVAGNMNSSLALYAGEAPAISVVAVNSSATVSGSLPITGAYHTINATLTVGSVTLAQSNAFASNSSQTKEIGSTNLKQTGLRLTAGSAEDVRLKMLRFNQTGSASTVNDLANIKIVVDGTAYPAIVSSDGKYITANLGSGILVTKGNSVEVYVQYDIVGSNASNRTVIFDVDKNTDIYFEGVTYGYGISPAAGSTGVPGSRGTFTVTNGTPYIYDTVVTISGASVTTIGKANSVAAQNIAVNLSNQPLGGFEVDIKGEGITVQQMVFTVATSSASIGSGQITNVTIVNENGAVVAGPFDTTGSTATRTLTVTDSVTFPVGKHTYTLLGKIPSTASNGAVVTFSSIPSSGWTNVKGDVTGNSISLTQGTFSMNAMTVKAGSLSIGKDATFASKTIVPGGTNVEMARFQLDAQQSGEDVRVSSFLTSLAVNTATNSNELSACQFYDGSTALNTGSNVLNPSATSFPETDTTTFDQPLLIAKGTVKTLSLKCNVSGSATDTATFAFDHGAIGSFSVTGATSGNTITATSAAGSTATITIGSAGLSVSTDASSPGYMVAAAGSTGSTIGAFRFTTTNEAVNLTRVGLQLSNTASSTPSDLLVVKLFDGATQVGTATFVGSSNYATSTLDSAVNIPANSDKTLTVKADFSAIGTGAAVTFSGHLVAVDVDVAGTNTQGVGASSGTTINATGSTTVSGVRVFKSFPTVALDTLSSTGVQDGKLMRFKVTADAKGPVSLTALNLNLATTTLSVTNVRVYGFSDASYSQAISGVSSDGSLQSAVAQPDGSGDVAIAVQNSAGTATTIQVPANTTRYFEVRGSIAGATTGASVTTKLNGDSSFPSTAAGVAANPLLAAGASALTSANFIWSPNSTTTVDRNSQDWTNGYGVPGLPSGGLLQTRSQ
;
A
#
# COMPACT_ATOMS: atom_id res chain seq x y z
N MET A 1 7.95 -49.99 -53.34
CA MET A 1 7.33 -51.25 -52.90
C MET A 1 5.81 -51.01 -52.88
N THR A 2 5.17 -51.36 -54.01
CA THR A 2 3.87 -52.08 -54.15
C THR A 2 2.91 -52.09 -52.92
N ILE A 3 1.59 -51.91 -53.01
CA ILE A 3 0.63 -51.94 -54.15
C ILE A 3 -0.80 -51.51 -53.68
N THR A 4 -1.50 -50.68 -54.48
CA THR A 4 -2.94 -50.73 -54.93
C THR A 4 -4.12 -50.83 -53.93
N LYS A 5 -5.39 -50.40 -54.19
CA LYS A 5 -6.18 -50.00 -55.40
C LYS A 5 -7.51 -49.33 -54.93
N THR A 6 -7.90 -48.13 -55.40
CA THR A 6 -8.94 -47.78 -56.46
C THR A 6 -10.42 -48.02 -56.09
N LEU A 7 -11.44 -47.23 -56.48
CA LEU A 7 -11.83 -46.69 -57.81
C LEU A 7 -13.01 -45.67 -57.60
N THR A 8 -13.03 -44.41 -58.09
CA THR A 8 -13.60 -43.85 -59.36
C THR A 8 -15.10 -44.19 -59.61
N ALA A 9 -16.03 -43.38 -60.16
CA ALA A 9 -15.99 -42.17 -61.01
C ALA A 9 -17.39 -41.46 -61.12
N LYS A 10 -17.34 -40.29 -61.75
CA LYS A 10 -18.33 -39.29 -62.22
C LYS A 10 -19.60 -39.75 -63.01
N ILE A 11 -20.53 -38.78 -63.16
CA ILE A 11 -21.31 -38.34 -64.37
C ILE A 11 -22.86 -38.38 -64.24
N ALA A 12 -23.42 -37.16 -64.23
CA ALA A 12 -24.57 -36.57 -64.95
C ALA A 12 -25.85 -37.33 -65.36
N ALA A 13 -26.92 -36.51 -65.36
CA ALA A 13 -28.02 -36.42 -66.34
C ALA A 13 -29.44 -36.85 -65.87
N THR A 14 -30.23 -35.83 -65.53
CA THR A 14 -31.57 -35.49 -66.08
C THR A 14 -32.61 -36.61 -66.31
N VAL A 15 -33.85 -36.40 -65.83
CA VAL A 15 -35.07 -36.15 -66.64
C VAL A 15 -36.34 -36.24 -65.78
N ALA A 16 -37.25 -35.26 -66.02
CA ALA A 16 -38.73 -35.22 -65.93
C ALA A 16 -39.48 -36.04 -64.84
N GLY A 17 -40.50 -35.53 -64.17
CA GLY A 17 -41.47 -34.50 -64.57
C GLY A 17 -42.88 -35.12 -64.58
N VAL A 18 -43.86 -34.35 -64.11
CA VAL A 18 -45.33 -34.54 -64.29
C VAL A 18 -45.96 -35.67 -63.45
N ALA A 19 -47.21 -35.66 -63.00
CA ALA A 19 -48.18 -34.70 -62.46
C ALA A 19 -49.41 -35.55 -62.03
N MET A 20 -50.36 -34.90 -61.36
CA MET A 20 -51.80 -35.24 -61.30
C MET A 20 -52.30 -36.36 -60.37
N VAL A 21 -52.90 -35.92 -59.25
CA VAL A 21 -54.33 -36.02 -58.90
C VAL A 21 -55.06 -37.32 -59.27
N PHE A 22 -55.59 -38.02 -58.27
CA PHE A 22 -56.96 -38.57 -58.30
C PHE A 22 -57.52 -38.74 -56.87
N ALA A 23 -58.70 -38.18 -56.65
CA ALA A 23 -59.54 -38.37 -55.48
C ALA A 23 -60.26 -39.72 -55.55
N PHE A 24 -60.61 -40.34 -54.41
CA PHE A 24 -61.93 -40.97 -54.16
C PHE A 24 -62.07 -41.39 -52.69
N ALA A 25 -63.25 -41.11 -52.14
CA ALA A 25 -63.71 -41.49 -50.81
C ALA A 25 -64.28 -42.93 -50.79
N PHE A 26 -64.19 -43.64 -49.65
CA PHE A 26 -65.32 -44.23 -48.88
C PHE A 26 -64.86 -45.23 -47.77
N SER A 27 -65.32 -44.95 -46.54
CA SER A 27 -65.80 -45.83 -45.43
C SER A 27 -65.02 -47.03 -44.84
N PHE A 28 -64.74 -46.88 -43.53
CA PHE A 28 -64.70 -47.78 -42.35
C PHE A 28 -64.50 -49.31 -42.44
N ALA A 29 -63.43 -49.79 -41.75
CA ALA A 29 -63.43 -51.04 -40.97
C ALA A 29 -62.33 -50.97 -39.86
N VAL A 30 -62.66 -51.38 -38.64
CA VAL A 30 -61.78 -51.43 -37.45
C VAL A 30 -60.91 -52.69 -37.48
N PRO A 31 -59.64 -52.65 -36.98
CA PRO A 31 -59.07 -53.81 -36.31
C PRO A 31 -58.54 -53.51 -34.90
N ALA A 32 -58.53 -54.55 -34.08
CA ALA A 32 -58.16 -54.59 -32.67
C ALA A 32 -56.66 -54.32 -32.42
N ASN A 33 -56.38 -53.75 -31.24
CA ASN A 33 -55.07 -53.32 -30.74
C ASN A 33 -54.06 -54.46 -30.58
N ALA A 34 -52.84 -54.25 -31.09
CA ALA A 34 -51.62 -54.92 -30.63
C ALA A 34 -50.97 -54.06 -29.54
N ALA A 35 -50.82 -54.57 -28.32
CA ALA A 35 -50.13 -53.89 -27.22
C ALA A 35 -48.64 -54.29 -27.18
N LEU A 36 -47.78 -53.35 -26.76
CA LEU A 36 -46.33 -53.55 -26.61
C LEU A 36 -46.00 -54.57 -25.51
N SER A 37 -44.92 -55.35 -25.67
CA SER A 37 -44.46 -56.28 -24.63
C SER A 37 -43.73 -55.57 -23.50
N GLU A 38 -43.74 -56.15 -22.30
CA GLU A 38 -43.09 -55.61 -21.08
C GLU A 38 -41.61 -55.24 -21.30
N THR A 39 -40.91 -56.08 -22.06
CA THR A 39 -39.50 -55.86 -22.43
C THR A 39 -39.30 -54.68 -23.39
N GLN A 40 -40.27 -54.39 -24.26
CA GLN A 40 -40.24 -53.23 -25.15
C GLN A 40 -40.53 -51.94 -24.38
N ILE A 41 -41.46 -51.98 -23.41
CA ILE A 41 -41.75 -50.85 -22.52
C ILE A 41 -40.50 -50.49 -21.71
N GLN A 42 -39.82 -51.47 -21.12
CA GLN A 42 -38.63 -51.20 -20.30
C GLN A 42 -37.43 -50.71 -21.11
N ALA A 43 -37.28 -51.13 -22.36
CA ALA A 43 -36.27 -50.60 -23.27
C ALA A 43 -36.52 -49.12 -23.62
N ILE A 44 -37.78 -48.73 -23.82
CA ILE A 44 -38.18 -47.33 -24.08
C ILE A 44 -37.95 -46.46 -22.85
N ILE A 45 -38.29 -46.95 -21.64
CA ILE A 45 -38.04 -46.24 -20.37
C ILE A 45 -36.55 -46.02 -20.13
N THR A 46 -35.72 -47.06 -20.37
CA THR A 46 -34.26 -46.96 -20.18
C THR A 46 -33.63 -46.02 -21.21
N LEU A 47 -34.17 -45.98 -22.44
CA LEU A 47 -33.73 -45.03 -23.47
C LEU A 47 -34.06 -43.58 -23.08
N LEU A 48 -35.26 -43.32 -22.53
CA LEU A 48 -35.65 -41.99 -22.04
C LEU A 48 -34.80 -41.52 -20.84
N GLN A 49 -34.45 -42.45 -19.94
CA GLN A 49 -33.51 -42.19 -18.84
C GLN A 49 -32.11 -41.84 -19.37
N SER A 50 -31.66 -42.47 -20.46
CA SER A 50 -30.35 -42.16 -21.07
C SER A 50 -30.28 -40.77 -21.72
N PHE A 51 -31.43 -40.18 -22.06
CA PHE A 51 -31.55 -38.80 -22.55
C PHE A 51 -31.84 -37.76 -21.45
N GLY A 52 -31.84 -38.18 -20.17
CA GLY A 52 -32.03 -37.27 -19.03
C GLY A 52 -33.46 -36.75 -18.87
N ALA A 53 -34.47 -37.48 -19.35
CA ALA A 53 -35.87 -37.13 -19.12
C ALA A 53 -36.20 -37.13 -17.60
N ASP A 54 -37.00 -36.16 -17.15
CA ASP A 54 -37.38 -36.06 -15.74
C ASP A 54 -38.33 -37.20 -15.32
N SER A 55 -38.38 -37.46 -14.01
CA SER A 55 -39.11 -38.62 -13.45
C SER A 55 -40.62 -38.57 -13.67
N ALA A 56 -41.22 -37.38 -13.83
CA ALA A 56 -42.65 -37.24 -14.10
C ALA A 56 -42.97 -37.55 -15.57
N THR A 57 -42.10 -37.12 -16.49
CA THR A 57 -42.20 -37.48 -17.92
C THR A 57 -42.02 -38.99 -18.11
N ILE A 58 -41.06 -39.61 -17.42
CA ILE A 58 -40.85 -41.08 -17.48
C ILE A 58 -42.06 -41.84 -16.93
N ALA A 59 -42.64 -41.39 -15.80
CA ALA A 59 -43.82 -42.04 -15.21
C ALA A 59 -45.08 -41.91 -16.09
N ASN A 60 -45.26 -40.78 -16.76
CA ASN A 60 -46.38 -40.57 -17.70
C ASN A 60 -46.23 -41.41 -18.97
N VAL A 61 -45.01 -41.56 -19.48
CA VAL A 61 -44.74 -42.44 -20.63
C VAL A 61 -44.90 -43.91 -20.24
N ASP A 62 -44.45 -44.34 -19.05
CA ASP A 62 -44.68 -45.71 -18.56
C ASP A 62 -46.18 -46.03 -18.43
N ALA A 63 -46.95 -45.13 -17.82
CA ALA A 63 -48.40 -45.27 -17.66
C ALA A 63 -49.12 -45.31 -19.02
N SER A 64 -48.68 -44.50 -19.98
CA SER A 64 -49.25 -44.44 -21.33
C SER A 64 -48.91 -45.68 -22.16
N LEU A 65 -47.70 -46.24 -22.03
CA LEU A 65 -47.28 -47.44 -22.75
C LEU A 65 -47.93 -48.72 -22.20
N ARG A 66 -48.36 -48.70 -20.93
CA ARG A 66 -49.08 -49.80 -20.25
C ARG A 66 -50.61 -49.69 -20.36
N GLY A 67 -51.12 -48.70 -21.08
CA GLY A 67 -52.56 -48.50 -21.29
C GLY A 67 -53.32 -48.14 -20.02
N GLN A 68 -52.66 -47.54 -19.02
CA GLN A 68 -53.33 -47.05 -17.81
C GLN A 68 -53.93 -45.65 -18.07
N PRO A 69 -55.13 -45.35 -17.54
CA PRO A 69 -55.74 -44.03 -17.69
C PRO A 69 -54.87 -42.96 -17.01
N THR A 70 -54.34 -42.03 -17.80
CA THR A 70 -53.61 -40.86 -17.32
C THR A 70 -54.58 -39.80 -16.82
N THR A 71 -55.01 -39.94 -15.57
CA THR A 71 -55.58 -38.80 -14.83
C THR A 71 -54.49 -37.74 -14.69
N PRO A 72 -54.73 -36.47 -15.06
CA PRO A 72 -53.84 -35.39 -14.67
C PRO A 72 -53.95 -35.27 -13.15
N THR A 73 -53.06 -35.97 -12.45
CA THR A 73 -52.81 -35.70 -11.05
C THR A 73 -52.09 -34.37 -11.03
N THR A 74 -52.86 -33.34 -10.75
CA THR A 74 -52.37 -32.04 -10.32
C THR A 74 -51.26 -32.30 -9.30
N PRO A 75 -50.00 -31.90 -9.56
CA PRO A 75 -49.02 -31.80 -8.50
C PRO A 75 -49.66 -30.94 -7.43
N GLY A 76 -49.76 -31.46 -6.21
CA GLY A 76 -50.28 -30.71 -5.08
C GLY A 76 -49.64 -29.33 -5.09
N THR A 77 -50.50 -28.31 -5.13
CA THR A 77 -50.11 -26.90 -5.06
C THR A 77 -49.06 -26.75 -3.94
N PRO A 78 -47.82 -26.34 -4.25
CA PRO A 78 -46.96 -25.82 -3.20
C PRO A 78 -47.62 -24.52 -2.77
N SER A 79 -48.18 -24.52 -1.57
CA SER A 79 -48.59 -23.32 -0.85
C SER A 79 -47.35 -22.45 -0.63
N GLY A 80 -46.93 -21.68 -1.65
CA GLY A 80 -45.74 -20.84 -1.61
C GLY A 80 -45.98 -19.41 -2.11
N SER A 81 -47.19 -19.09 -2.60
CA SER A 81 -47.48 -17.73 -3.09
C SER A 81 -47.74 -16.72 -1.96
N CYS A 82 -47.82 -17.17 -0.71
CA CYS A 82 -47.93 -16.29 0.44
C CYS A 82 -47.25 -16.89 1.67
N LEU A 83 -46.30 -16.18 2.27
CA LEU A 83 -45.67 -16.54 3.53
C LEU A 83 -46.57 -16.18 4.71
N ALA A 84 -47.71 -16.87 4.86
CA ALA A 84 -48.65 -16.66 5.96
C ALA A 84 -48.22 -17.49 7.19
N GLY A 85 -47.77 -16.83 8.26
CA GLY A 85 -47.50 -17.48 9.55
C GLY A 85 -46.16 -17.16 10.21
N VAL A 86 -45.19 -16.57 9.49
CA VAL A 86 -43.90 -16.16 10.08
C VAL A 86 -44.03 -14.79 10.73
N ASN A 87 -44.23 -14.77 12.06
CA ASN A 87 -44.49 -13.54 12.82
C ASN A 87 -43.26 -12.98 13.55
N ARG A 88 -42.15 -13.73 13.62
CA ARG A 88 -40.89 -13.27 14.22
C ARG A 88 -39.95 -12.72 13.15
N ASP A 89 -39.03 -11.86 13.59
CA ASP A 89 -38.00 -11.33 12.71
C ASP A 89 -36.91 -12.38 12.46
N LEU A 90 -36.43 -12.50 11.22
CA LEU A 90 -35.35 -13.42 10.84
C LEU A 90 -34.15 -12.65 10.27
N THR A 91 -32.95 -13.06 10.68
CA THR A 91 -31.66 -12.50 10.26
C THR A 91 -30.60 -13.62 10.23
N ILE A 92 -29.38 -13.31 9.78
CA ILE A 92 -28.27 -14.27 9.76
C ILE A 92 -28.11 -14.93 11.13
N GLY A 93 -28.02 -16.26 11.14
CA GLY A 93 -27.88 -17.08 12.35
C GLY A 93 -29.21 -17.61 12.88
N ALA A 94 -30.36 -17.15 12.38
CA ALA A 94 -31.67 -17.69 12.75
C ALA A 94 -31.81 -19.15 12.31
N GLN A 95 -32.51 -19.95 13.13
CA GLN A 95 -32.77 -21.36 12.86
C GLN A 95 -34.26 -21.72 13.06
N GLY A 96 -34.71 -22.77 12.36
CA GLY A 96 -36.01 -23.42 12.53
C GLY A 96 -36.93 -23.31 11.31
N SER A 97 -38.12 -23.88 11.43
CA SER A 97 -39.09 -24.03 10.35
C SER A 97 -39.48 -22.73 9.63
N ASP A 98 -39.52 -21.59 10.35
CA ASP A 98 -39.81 -20.28 9.76
C ASP A 98 -38.79 -19.85 8.70
N VAL A 99 -37.52 -20.24 8.88
CA VAL A 99 -36.46 -19.95 7.91
C VAL A 99 -36.64 -20.81 6.68
N MET A 100 -36.98 -22.09 6.85
CA MET A 100 -37.26 -23.00 5.76
C MET A 100 -38.47 -22.52 4.94
N GLU A 101 -39.54 -22.05 5.59
CA GLU A 101 -40.71 -21.47 4.91
C GLU A 101 -40.36 -20.17 4.17
N LEU A 102 -39.53 -19.30 4.75
CA LEU A 102 -39.01 -18.12 4.05
C LEU A 102 -38.17 -18.52 2.83
N GLN A 103 -37.32 -19.54 2.92
CA GLN A 103 -36.54 -20.03 1.79
C GLN A 103 -37.44 -20.59 0.67
N LYS A 104 -38.50 -21.34 1.01
CA LYS A 104 -39.50 -21.82 0.05
C LYS A 104 -40.20 -20.66 -0.65
N PHE A 105 -40.62 -19.64 0.10
CA PHE A 105 -41.23 -18.44 -0.45
C PHE A 105 -40.27 -17.71 -1.41
N LEU A 106 -39.01 -17.52 -1.02
CA LEU A 106 -38.01 -16.86 -1.87
C LEU A 106 -37.73 -17.66 -3.15
N ASN A 107 -37.55 -18.98 -3.03
CA ASN A 107 -37.36 -19.88 -4.16
C ASN A 107 -38.56 -19.85 -5.12
N ALA A 108 -39.79 -19.77 -4.61
CA ALA A 108 -41.01 -19.70 -5.40
C ALA A 108 -41.25 -18.31 -6.05
N ASN A 109 -40.70 -17.24 -5.49
CA ASN A 109 -40.93 -15.86 -5.94
C ASN A 109 -39.70 -15.25 -6.65
N GLY A 110 -38.94 -16.08 -7.37
CA GLY A 110 -37.84 -15.64 -8.24
C GLY A 110 -36.54 -15.22 -7.55
N ALA A 111 -36.47 -15.37 -6.22
CA ALA A 111 -35.30 -15.10 -5.41
C ALA A 111 -34.69 -16.42 -4.90
N VAL A 112 -34.20 -17.24 -5.83
CA VAL A 112 -33.63 -18.57 -5.52
C VAL A 112 -32.44 -18.44 -4.55
N VAL A 113 -32.51 -19.13 -3.42
CA VAL A 113 -31.52 -19.10 -2.33
C VAL A 113 -30.26 -19.87 -2.72
N SER A 114 -30.40 -21.03 -3.37
CA SER A 114 -29.29 -21.78 -3.99
C SER A 114 -29.75 -22.55 -5.22
N ALA A 115 -28.88 -22.75 -6.20
CA ALA A 115 -29.18 -23.57 -7.38
C ALA A 115 -29.12 -25.09 -7.08
N SER A 116 -28.35 -25.49 -6.05
CA SER A 116 -28.24 -26.88 -5.59
C SER A 116 -27.79 -26.95 -4.12
N GLY A 117 -28.07 -28.06 -3.44
CA GLY A 117 -27.71 -28.27 -2.02
C GLY A 117 -28.64 -27.55 -1.04
N ALA A 118 -28.20 -27.36 0.20
CA ALA A 118 -29.02 -26.77 1.26
C ALA A 118 -29.48 -25.35 0.88
N GLY A 119 -30.80 -25.14 0.83
CA GLY A 119 -31.44 -23.89 0.41
C GLY A 119 -31.97 -23.90 -1.03
N SER A 120 -31.67 -24.90 -1.86
CA SER A 120 -32.23 -24.98 -3.22
C SER A 120 -33.71 -25.37 -3.24
N PRO A 121 -34.45 -25.13 -4.33
CA PRO A 121 -35.85 -25.54 -4.44
C PRO A 121 -36.03 -27.04 -4.16
N GLY A 122 -36.84 -27.40 -3.17
CA GLY A 122 -37.04 -28.80 -2.74
C GLY A 122 -35.94 -29.37 -1.86
N SER A 123 -34.98 -28.55 -1.43
CA SER A 123 -33.92 -28.87 -0.46
C SER A 123 -33.65 -27.68 0.47
N GLU A 124 -34.71 -26.95 0.85
CA GLU A 124 -34.62 -25.81 1.76
C GLU A 124 -34.09 -26.21 3.13
N SER A 125 -33.32 -25.31 3.75
CA SER A 125 -32.70 -25.54 5.06
C SER A 125 -33.40 -24.75 6.15
N GLU A 126 -33.26 -25.19 7.39
CA GLU A 126 -33.74 -24.44 8.55
C GLU A 126 -32.77 -23.34 9.02
N TYR A 127 -31.66 -23.08 8.30
CA TYR A 127 -30.64 -22.11 8.72
C TYR A 127 -30.62 -20.86 7.85
N PHE A 128 -30.67 -19.68 8.48
CA PHE A 128 -30.63 -18.40 7.79
C PHE A 128 -29.17 -17.98 7.65
N GLY A 129 -28.55 -18.33 6.52
CA GLY A 129 -27.18 -17.99 6.18
C GLY A 129 -27.07 -16.79 5.23
N ALA A 130 -25.86 -16.53 4.76
CA ALA A 130 -25.57 -15.45 3.80
C ALA A 130 -26.36 -15.60 2.48
N LEU A 131 -26.61 -16.84 2.03
CA LEU A 131 -27.39 -17.10 0.82
C LEU A 131 -28.87 -16.71 0.98
N THR A 132 -29.48 -17.04 2.12
CA THR A 132 -30.86 -16.64 2.45
C THR A 132 -30.97 -15.12 2.58
N GLN A 133 -29.97 -14.47 3.20
CA GLN A 133 -29.91 -13.02 3.30
C GLN A 133 -29.84 -12.37 1.91
N ALA A 134 -28.98 -12.85 1.02
CA ALA A 134 -28.80 -12.32 -0.32
C ALA A 134 -30.06 -12.49 -1.17
N ALA A 135 -30.70 -13.66 -1.09
CA ALA A 135 -31.98 -13.93 -1.75
C ALA A 135 -33.10 -13.00 -1.23
N LEU A 136 -33.18 -12.80 0.09
CA LEU A 136 -34.17 -11.90 0.68
C LEU A 136 -33.92 -10.44 0.28
N ALA A 137 -32.68 -9.98 0.27
CA ALA A 137 -32.31 -8.63 -0.20
C ALA A 137 -32.71 -8.43 -1.67
N LYS A 138 -32.48 -9.43 -2.51
CA LYS A 138 -32.89 -9.42 -3.92
C LYS A 138 -34.41 -9.33 -4.07
N TRP A 139 -35.15 -10.12 -3.29
CA TRP A 139 -36.61 -10.06 -3.27
C TRP A 139 -37.13 -8.70 -2.80
N GLN A 140 -36.56 -8.14 -1.73
CA GLN A 140 -36.91 -6.82 -1.18
C GLN A 140 -36.69 -5.69 -2.19
N ALA A 141 -35.54 -5.70 -2.88
CA ALA A 141 -35.23 -4.72 -3.92
C ALA A 141 -36.22 -4.80 -5.09
N ALA A 142 -36.59 -6.02 -5.51
CA ALA A 142 -37.55 -6.25 -6.58
C ALA A 142 -38.98 -5.80 -6.21
N HIS A 143 -39.33 -5.76 -4.93
CA HIS A 143 -40.67 -5.42 -4.44
C HIS A 143 -40.74 -4.06 -3.71
N GLY A 144 -39.74 -3.18 -3.90
CA GLY A 144 -39.78 -1.81 -3.40
C GLY A 144 -39.62 -1.67 -1.88
N VAL A 145 -39.10 -2.69 -1.18
CA VAL A 145 -38.82 -2.66 0.25
C VAL A 145 -37.44 -2.04 0.50
N SER A 146 -37.39 -0.89 1.19
CA SER A 146 -36.15 -0.16 1.47
C SER A 146 -35.92 0.04 2.98
N PRO A 147 -34.69 -0.20 3.51
CA PRO A 147 -33.53 -0.72 2.79
C PRO A 147 -33.64 -2.23 2.50
N ALA A 148 -33.23 -2.66 1.30
CA ALA A 148 -33.16 -4.06 0.88
C ALA A 148 -31.97 -4.79 1.54
N SER A 149 -32.06 -4.96 2.86
CA SER A 149 -30.96 -5.38 3.75
C SER A 149 -30.87 -6.90 3.94
N GLY A 150 -31.79 -7.67 3.35
CA GLY A 150 -31.88 -9.12 3.57
C GLY A 150 -32.32 -9.49 4.98
N TYR A 151 -32.96 -8.56 5.69
CA TYR A 151 -33.55 -8.75 7.01
C TYR A 151 -35.07 -8.96 6.91
N PHE A 152 -35.59 -10.04 7.47
CA PHE A 152 -37.02 -10.34 7.47
C PHE A 152 -37.71 -9.68 8.66
N GLY A 153 -38.01 -8.39 8.55
CA GLY A 153 -38.67 -7.59 9.60
C GLY A 153 -40.11 -7.16 9.27
N PRO A 154 -40.71 -6.27 10.09
CA PRO A 154 -42.11 -5.81 9.92
C PRO A 154 -42.43 -5.22 8.54
N ILE A 155 -41.50 -4.47 7.94
CA ILE A 155 -41.68 -3.84 6.61
C ILE A 155 -41.77 -4.93 5.52
N THR A 156 -40.89 -5.93 5.57
CA THR A 156 -40.89 -7.08 4.66
C THR A 156 -42.18 -7.87 4.79
N ARG A 157 -42.66 -8.12 6.01
CA ARG A 157 -43.94 -8.80 6.25
C ARG A 157 -45.14 -8.04 5.69
N ALA A 158 -45.17 -6.72 5.86
CA ALA A 158 -46.22 -5.87 5.29
C ALA A 158 -46.22 -5.92 3.75
N ALA A 159 -45.04 -5.92 3.12
CA ALA A 159 -44.91 -6.04 1.67
C ALA A 159 -45.32 -7.41 1.12
N ILE A 160 -45.03 -8.50 1.84
CA ILE A 160 -45.51 -9.84 1.47
C ILE A 160 -47.04 -9.90 1.61
N ALA A 161 -47.59 -9.42 2.73
CA ALA A 161 -49.04 -9.42 2.97
C ALA A 161 -49.82 -8.59 1.92
N ALA A 162 -49.26 -7.47 1.45
CA ALA A 162 -49.85 -6.65 0.40
C ALA A 162 -49.94 -7.35 -0.97
N ASN A 163 -49.08 -8.35 -1.23
CA ASN A 163 -49.07 -9.14 -2.47
C ASN A 163 -49.87 -10.46 -2.36
N CYS A 164 -50.44 -10.77 -1.19
CA CYS A 164 -51.18 -12.01 -0.94
C CYS A 164 -52.70 -11.92 -1.13
N THR A 165 -53.25 -10.81 -1.63
CA THR A 165 -54.69 -10.74 -1.93
C THR A 165 -54.99 -11.55 -3.20
N PRO A 166 -55.94 -12.50 -3.19
CA PRO A 166 -56.25 -13.29 -4.37
C PRO A 166 -56.96 -12.41 -5.40
N THR A 167 -56.21 -11.90 -6.38
CA THR A 167 -56.79 -11.44 -7.64
C THR A 167 -57.18 -12.67 -8.44
N THR A 168 -58.48 -12.89 -8.60
CA THR A 168 -59.06 -13.95 -9.44
C THR A 168 -58.43 -13.91 -10.84
N PRO A 169 -57.86 -15.00 -11.36
CA PRO A 169 -57.27 -15.02 -12.68
C PRO A 169 -58.37 -15.03 -13.75
N THR A 170 -58.38 -14.04 -14.64
CA THR A 170 -59.14 -14.12 -15.89
C THR A 170 -58.38 -14.96 -16.90
N ASN A 171 -58.92 -16.15 -17.18
CA ASN A 171 -58.60 -17.00 -18.33
C ASN A 171 -58.75 -16.22 -19.65
N PRO A 172 -58.08 -16.61 -20.76
CA PRO A 172 -58.32 -15.99 -22.07
C PRO A 172 -59.77 -16.25 -22.49
N THR A 173 -60.56 -15.18 -22.53
CA THR A 173 -61.97 -15.23 -22.92
C THR A 173 -62.09 -15.46 -24.41
N THR A 174 -62.71 -16.58 -24.77
CA THR A 174 -63.63 -16.67 -25.93
C THR A 174 -64.50 -15.39 -25.94
N PRO A 175 -64.80 -14.75 -27.10
CA PRO A 175 -65.45 -13.45 -27.13
C PRO A 175 -66.70 -13.47 -26.26
N ALA A 176 -66.75 -12.60 -25.25
CA ALA A 176 -67.96 -12.37 -24.48
C ALA A 176 -69.10 -12.06 -25.47
N PRO A 177 -70.34 -12.54 -25.25
CA PRO A 177 -71.44 -12.25 -26.14
C PRO A 177 -71.51 -10.74 -26.38
N ALA A 178 -71.56 -10.31 -27.65
CA ALA A 178 -71.80 -8.90 -27.96
C ALA A 178 -73.15 -8.52 -27.35
N GLY A 179 -73.20 -7.43 -26.57
CA GLY A 179 -74.44 -6.97 -25.96
C GLY A 179 -75.47 -6.65 -27.05
N SER A 180 -76.72 -7.05 -26.87
CA SER A 180 -77.75 -6.94 -27.92
C SER A 180 -78.39 -5.55 -28.00
N GLY A 181 -78.27 -4.75 -26.94
CA GLY A 181 -78.91 -3.42 -26.83
C GLY A 181 -78.01 -2.34 -26.23
N LEU A 182 -78.14 -1.12 -26.78
CA LEU A 182 -77.56 0.11 -26.24
C LEU A 182 -78.69 1.14 -26.06
N SER A 183 -78.97 1.54 -24.82
CA SER A 183 -79.92 2.62 -24.58
C SER A 183 -79.21 3.97 -24.64
N VAL A 184 -79.87 4.98 -25.23
CA VAL A 184 -79.34 6.34 -25.39
C VAL A 184 -80.35 7.33 -24.82
N SER A 185 -79.88 8.22 -23.95
CA SER A 185 -80.70 9.25 -23.31
C SER A 185 -79.97 10.59 -23.22
N GLY A 186 -80.72 11.68 -23.12
CA GLY A 186 -80.15 12.99 -22.82
C GLY A 186 -79.59 13.02 -21.40
N ALA A 187 -78.39 13.56 -21.23
CA ALA A 187 -77.84 13.87 -19.90
C ALA A 187 -78.26 15.28 -19.48
N SER A 188 -77.79 15.74 -18.31
CA SER A 188 -77.90 17.16 -17.92
C SER A 188 -77.26 18.03 -19.01
N GLN A 189 -78.08 18.80 -19.72
CA GLN A 189 -77.61 19.60 -20.85
C GLN A 189 -76.77 20.80 -20.38
N PRO A 190 -75.80 21.26 -21.20
CA PRO A 190 -75.16 22.55 -20.99
C PRO A 190 -76.19 23.68 -20.92
N GLN A 191 -75.91 24.74 -20.16
CA GLN A 191 -76.76 25.93 -20.15
C GLN A 191 -76.53 26.76 -21.42
N ASN A 192 -77.59 27.38 -21.94
CA ASN A 192 -77.46 28.37 -23.02
C ASN A 192 -76.51 29.50 -22.56
N SER A 193 -75.50 29.78 -23.37
CA SER A 193 -74.43 30.74 -23.08
C SER A 193 -73.85 31.28 -24.39
N LEU A 194 -72.73 32.00 -24.33
CA LEU A 194 -72.01 32.44 -25.53
C LEU A 194 -71.18 31.29 -26.14
N ALA A 195 -71.00 31.34 -27.45
CA ALA A 195 -69.99 30.58 -28.20
C ALA A 195 -68.97 31.59 -28.76
N PRO A 196 -67.89 31.90 -28.01
CA PRO A 196 -66.95 32.97 -28.37
C PRO A 196 -66.01 32.59 -29.50
N GLN A 197 -65.50 33.61 -30.17
CA GLN A 197 -64.50 33.47 -31.23
C GLN A 197 -63.27 32.69 -30.76
N GLY A 198 -62.84 31.71 -31.56
CA GLY A 198 -61.65 30.89 -31.31
C GLY A 198 -61.73 29.93 -30.12
N ALA A 199 -62.84 29.89 -29.37
CA ALA A 199 -63.03 28.95 -28.27
C ALA A 199 -63.09 27.51 -28.81
N THR A 200 -62.35 26.61 -28.19
CA THR A 200 -62.39 25.17 -28.50
C THR A 200 -63.27 24.44 -27.51
N ARG A 201 -63.83 23.30 -27.93
CA ARG A 201 -64.63 22.39 -27.09
C ARG A 201 -65.81 23.06 -26.36
N VAL A 202 -66.48 24.04 -26.99
CA VAL A 202 -67.71 24.63 -26.46
C VAL A 202 -68.80 23.55 -26.40
N PRO A 203 -69.33 23.19 -25.21
CA PRO A 203 -70.20 22.03 -25.07
C PRO A 203 -71.64 22.33 -25.53
N PHE A 204 -72.10 21.71 -26.61
CA PHE A 204 -73.47 21.92 -27.12
C PHE A 204 -74.45 20.90 -26.57
N THR A 205 -74.12 19.61 -26.58
CA THR A 205 -75.07 18.55 -26.21
C THR A 205 -74.41 17.46 -25.39
N ARG A 206 -75.05 17.04 -24.30
CA ARG A 206 -74.60 15.92 -23.47
C ARG A 206 -75.57 14.76 -23.56
N PHE A 207 -75.06 13.55 -23.77
CA PHE A 207 -75.89 12.35 -23.84
C PHE A 207 -75.20 11.20 -23.11
N THR A 208 -76.00 10.29 -22.57
CA THR A 208 -75.53 9.11 -21.87
C THR A 208 -75.97 7.88 -22.65
N VAL A 209 -75.04 6.94 -22.83
CA VAL A 209 -75.32 5.63 -23.39
C VAL A 209 -75.13 4.57 -22.32
N THR A 210 -75.98 3.55 -22.30
CA THR A 210 -75.91 2.44 -21.34
C THR A 210 -76.00 1.12 -22.09
N ALA A 211 -74.97 0.29 -21.97
CA ALA A 211 -74.97 -1.05 -22.54
C ALA A 211 -75.85 -1.98 -21.70
N GLY A 212 -76.54 -2.91 -22.35
CA GLY A 212 -77.26 -3.97 -21.65
C GLY A 212 -76.35 -4.80 -20.74
N ASN A 213 -76.93 -5.49 -19.76
CA ASN A 213 -76.18 -6.40 -18.87
C ASN A 213 -75.70 -7.68 -19.59
N ASP A 214 -76.15 -7.91 -20.81
CA ASP A 214 -75.95 -9.12 -21.62
C ASP A 214 -74.63 -9.14 -22.40
N GLY A 215 -73.91 -8.00 -22.45
CA GLY A 215 -72.59 -7.93 -23.07
C GLY A 215 -72.10 -6.49 -23.25
N ALA A 216 -70.80 -6.34 -23.50
CA ALA A 216 -70.24 -5.02 -23.84
C ALA A 216 -70.69 -4.60 -25.25
N VAL A 217 -70.87 -3.30 -25.45
CA VAL A 217 -71.27 -2.72 -26.75
C VAL A 217 -70.27 -1.67 -27.19
N THR A 218 -69.84 -1.72 -28.44
CA THR A 218 -68.95 -0.71 -29.03
C THR A 218 -69.78 0.40 -29.67
N VAL A 219 -69.60 1.65 -29.24
CA VAL A 219 -70.07 2.84 -29.96
C VAL A 219 -69.02 3.21 -30.99
N ASN A 220 -69.31 3.02 -32.28
CA ASN A 220 -68.38 3.24 -33.39
C ASN A 220 -68.22 4.74 -33.72
N SER A 221 -69.33 5.47 -33.74
CA SER A 221 -69.37 6.90 -34.04
C SER A 221 -70.72 7.51 -33.68
N VAL A 222 -70.80 8.83 -33.68
CA VAL A 222 -72.01 9.59 -33.37
C VAL A 222 -72.27 10.55 -34.52
N THR A 223 -73.44 10.46 -35.15
CA THR A 223 -73.86 11.45 -36.14
C THR A 223 -74.62 12.56 -35.43
N VAL A 224 -74.14 13.78 -35.64
CA VAL A 224 -74.70 15.00 -35.10
C VAL A 224 -75.20 15.89 -36.23
N GLN A 225 -76.19 16.73 -35.94
CA GLN A 225 -76.75 17.68 -36.88
C GLN A 225 -76.79 19.07 -36.24
N ARG A 226 -76.27 20.08 -36.92
CA ARG A 226 -76.46 21.47 -36.53
C ARG A 226 -77.93 21.85 -36.76
N THR A 227 -78.56 22.40 -35.74
CA THR A 227 -79.91 22.96 -35.76
C THR A 227 -79.89 24.39 -35.22
N GLY A 228 -81.05 25.01 -35.08
CA GLY A 228 -81.17 26.41 -34.65
C GLY A 228 -80.77 27.41 -35.73
N LEU A 229 -80.81 28.68 -35.36
CA LEU A 229 -80.54 29.81 -36.26
C LEU A 229 -79.03 30.05 -36.32
N GLY A 230 -78.30 29.36 -37.21
CA GLY A 230 -76.88 29.65 -37.42
C GLY A 230 -76.28 28.93 -38.62
N GLN A 231 -75.05 29.27 -39.00
CA GLN A 231 -74.36 28.72 -40.17
C GLN A 231 -73.27 27.71 -39.79
N ASN A 232 -73.05 26.70 -40.65
CA ASN A 232 -71.99 25.69 -40.44
C ASN A 232 -70.60 26.32 -40.34
N ALA A 233 -70.36 27.41 -41.07
CA ALA A 233 -69.06 28.09 -41.14
C ALA A 233 -68.67 28.83 -39.84
N ALA A 234 -69.58 28.95 -38.87
CA ALA A 234 -69.25 29.42 -37.53
C ALA A 234 -68.41 28.40 -36.73
N PHE A 235 -68.39 27.13 -37.15
CA PHE A 235 -67.61 26.08 -36.52
C PHE A 235 -66.35 25.78 -37.33
N ALA A 236 -65.19 25.82 -36.68
CA ALA A 236 -63.95 25.24 -37.21
C ALA A 236 -64.03 23.70 -37.27
N GLY A 237 -64.87 23.10 -36.42
CA GLY A 237 -65.21 21.69 -36.46
C GLY A 237 -65.98 21.26 -35.21
N VAL A 238 -66.51 20.04 -35.22
CA VAL A 238 -67.25 19.45 -34.10
C VAL A 238 -66.57 18.18 -33.65
N VAL A 239 -66.52 17.98 -32.34
CA VAL A 239 -65.80 16.90 -31.67
C VAL A 239 -66.70 16.18 -30.67
N LEU A 240 -66.36 14.92 -30.38
CA LEU A 240 -66.95 14.14 -29.31
C LEU A 240 -65.96 14.09 -28.15
N ILE A 241 -66.43 14.34 -26.93
CA ILE A 241 -65.63 14.32 -25.71
C ILE A 241 -66.23 13.27 -24.77
N ASP A 242 -65.41 12.43 -24.17
CA ASP A 242 -65.85 11.47 -23.15
C ASP A 242 -66.10 12.14 -21.78
N GLN A 243 -66.57 11.35 -20.82
CA GLN A 243 -66.82 11.82 -19.45
C GLN A 243 -65.56 12.27 -18.68
N ASP A 244 -64.38 11.86 -19.15
CA ASP A 244 -63.09 12.15 -18.53
C ASP A 244 -62.42 13.39 -19.17
N GLY A 245 -63.08 14.00 -20.16
CA GLY A 245 -62.63 15.21 -20.86
C GLY A 245 -61.74 14.95 -22.07
N ASN A 246 -61.55 13.69 -22.49
CA ASN A 246 -60.74 13.34 -23.64
C ASN A 246 -61.54 13.49 -24.94
N GLN A 247 -60.90 14.03 -25.98
CA GLN A 247 -61.50 14.10 -27.31
C GLN A 247 -61.35 12.76 -28.03
N LEU A 248 -62.48 12.23 -28.51
CA LEU A 248 -62.57 10.99 -29.28
C LEU A 248 -62.57 11.32 -30.77
N GLY A 249 -61.60 10.78 -31.50
CA GLY A 249 -61.43 11.01 -32.92
C GLY A 249 -61.06 12.46 -33.31
N THR A 250 -61.21 12.75 -34.61
CA THR A 250 -60.86 14.06 -35.20
C THR A 250 -62.06 14.98 -35.27
N ALA A 251 -61.85 16.30 -35.13
CA ALA A 251 -62.89 17.29 -35.43
C ALA A 251 -63.38 17.12 -36.88
N LYS A 252 -64.69 17.22 -37.10
CA LYS A 252 -65.32 17.17 -38.42
C LYS A 252 -66.10 18.44 -38.70
N SER A 253 -66.06 18.88 -39.95
CA SER A 253 -66.93 19.94 -40.44
C SER A 253 -68.31 19.38 -40.76
N PHE A 254 -69.36 20.20 -40.61
CA PHE A 254 -70.69 19.85 -41.07
C PHE A 254 -70.73 19.82 -42.61
N ASN A 255 -71.43 18.82 -43.16
CA ASN A 255 -71.70 18.71 -44.60
C ASN A 255 -72.88 19.61 -45.02
N SER A 256 -73.27 19.55 -46.30
CA SER A 256 -74.39 20.34 -46.84
C SER A 256 -75.77 19.99 -46.25
N ASN A 257 -75.90 18.86 -45.54
CA ASN A 257 -77.11 18.48 -44.80
C ASN A 257 -77.04 18.91 -43.32
N ASP A 258 -76.09 19.79 -42.97
CA ASP A 258 -75.81 20.22 -41.59
C ASP A 258 -75.38 19.07 -40.66
N GLN A 259 -74.90 17.94 -41.20
CA GLN A 259 -74.54 16.76 -40.42
C GLN A 259 -73.02 16.49 -40.38
N ALA A 260 -72.55 15.91 -39.28
CA ALA A 260 -71.19 15.42 -39.12
C ALA A 260 -71.19 14.10 -38.33
N THR A 261 -70.37 13.14 -38.74
CA THR A 261 -70.15 11.88 -37.99
C THR A 261 -68.82 11.97 -37.26
N ILE A 262 -68.89 12.04 -35.93
CA ILE A 262 -67.77 12.33 -35.01
C ILE A 262 -67.54 11.17 -34.04
N GLY A 263 -66.39 11.18 -33.37
CA GLY A 263 -66.00 10.12 -32.44
C GLY A 263 -65.21 8.99 -33.09
N GLU A 264 -64.83 8.02 -32.27
CA GLU A 264 -64.17 6.77 -32.65
C GLU A 264 -64.76 5.61 -31.84
N ALA A 265 -64.35 4.38 -32.16
CA ALA A 265 -64.86 3.18 -31.51
C ALA A 265 -64.55 3.17 -30.01
N VAL A 266 -65.58 3.22 -29.17
CA VAL A 266 -65.48 3.16 -27.70
C VAL A 266 -66.33 2.03 -27.16
N VAL A 267 -65.71 1.13 -26.40
CA VAL A 267 -66.42 0.05 -25.70
C VAL A 267 -67.12 0.62 -24.47
N VAL A 268 -68.40 0.32 -24.35
CA VAL A 268 -69.23 0.51 -23.16
C VAL A 268 -69.37 -0.86 -22.51
N PRO A 269 -68.77 -1.09 -21.32
CA PRO A 269 -68.84 -2.37 -20.64
C PRO A 269 -70.29 -2.76 -20.30
N ALA A 270 -70.58 -4.06 -20.20
CA ALA A 270 -71.90 -4.58 -19.89
C ALA A 270 -72.48 -3.95 -18.61
N GLY A 271 -73.73 -3.48 -18.67
CA GLY A 271 -74.44 -2.84 -17.56
C GLY A 271 -73.94 -1.45 -17.16
N GLN A 272 -72.88 -0.94 -17.79
CA GLN A 272 -72.29 0.36 -17.46
C GLN A 272 -72.86 1.47 -18.35
N SER A 273 -72.88 2.67 -17.80
CA SER A 273 -73.24 3.90 -18.52
C SER A 273 -72.00 4.75 -18.78
N ARG A 274 -71.92 5.37 -19.96
CA ARG A 274 -70.90 6.38 -20.28
C ARG A 274 -71.57 7.64 -20.80
N THR A 275 -71.10 8.79 -20.32
CA THR A 275 -71.60 10.09 -20.75
C THR A 275 -70.63 10.72 -21.74
N PHE A 276 -71.17 11.33 -22.80
CA PHE A 276 -70.41 12.03 -23.81
C PHE A 276 -70.91 13.45 -23.99
N THR A 277 -70.03 14.32 -24.44
CA THR A 277 -70.31 15.72 -24.77
C THR A 277 -69.97 15.97 -26.23
N VAL A 278 -70.96 16.39 -27.03
CA VAL A 278 -70.75 16.96 -28.35
C VAL A 278 -70.36 18.42 -28.17
N ALA A 279 -69.19 18.78 -28.68
CA ALA A 279 -68.66 20.12 -28.53
C ALA A 279 -68.24 20.73 -29.87
N GLY A 280 -68.45 22.04 -30.01
CA GLY A 280 -68.05 22.83 -31.17
C GLY A 280 -66.73 23.54 -30.93
N ASN A 281 -65.79 23.42 -31.87
CA ASN A 281 -64.66 24.33 -31.99
C ASN A 281 -65.11 25.52 -32.84
N MET A 282 -65.08 26.71 -32.27
CA MET A 282 -65.54 27.92 -32.95
C MET A 282 -64.50 28.43 -33.94
N ASN A 283 -64.95 29.05 -35.02
CA ASN A 283 -64.06 29.63 -36.01
C ASN A 283 -63.16 30.71 -35.38
N SER A 284 -61.94 30.83 -35.90
CA SER A 284 -60.96 31.85 -35.52
C SER A 284 -61.46 33.28 -35.72
N SER A 285 -62.47 33.48 -36.58
CA SER A 285 -63.23 34.73 -36.74
C SER A 285 -64.73 34.44 -36.81
N LEU A 286 -65.52 35.10 -35.94
CA LEU A 286 -66.99 34.96 -35.89
C LEU A 286 -67.74 36.24 -36.28
N ALA A 287 -67.05 37.25 -36.81
CA ALA A 287 -67.64 38.57 -37.09
C ALA A 287 -68.89 38.52 -37.99
N LEU A 288 -68.93 37.58 -38.95
CA LEU A 288 -70.06 37.41 -39.88
C LEU A 288 -71.24 36.62 -39.30
N TYR A 289 -71.06 35.94 -38.17
CA TYR A 289 -72.05 35.03 -37.56
C TYR A 289 -72.52 35.53 -36.19
N ALA A 290 -72.08 36.72 -35.76
CA ALA A 290 -72.39 37.27 -34.45
C ALA A 290 -73.90 37.43 -34.25
N GLY A 291 -74.42 36.91 -33.13
CA GLY A 291 -75.86 36.93 -32.80
C GLY A 291 -76.65 35.72 -33.29
N GLU A 292 -76.07 34.84 -34.12
CA GLU A 292 -76.65 33.53 -34.44
C GLU A 292 -76.71 32.62 -33.19
N ALA A 293 -77.69 31.73 -33.13
CA ALA A 293 -77.91 30.80 -32.02
C ALA A 293 -78.03 29.34 -32.51
N PRO A 294 -76.94 28.70 -32.96
CA PRO A 294 -76.95 27.29 -33.33
C PRO A 294 -77.08 26.37 -32.10
N ALA A 295 -77.63 25.19 -32.31
CA ALA A 295 -77.51 24.04 -31.41
C ALA A 295 -76.99 22.83 -32.20
N ILE A 296 -76.49 21.79 -31.53
CA ILE A 296 -75.99 20.58 -32.18
C ILE A 296 -76.73 19.36 -31.65
N SER A 297 -77.65 18.79 -32.42
CA SER A 297 -78.42 17.61 -32.02
C SER A 297 -77.63 16.33 -32.26
N VAL A 298 -77.68 15.37 -31.35
CA VAL A 298 -77.28 13.98 -31.62
C VAL A 298 -78.44 13.31 -32.35
N VAL A 299 -78.25 12.94 -33.61
CA VAL A 299 -79.30 12.37 -34.47
C VAL A 299 -79.17 10.86 -34.67
N ALA A 300 -77.96 10.31 -34.55
CA ALA A 300 -77.74 8.87 -34.55
C ALA A 300 -76.50 8.50 -33.72
N VAL A 301 -76.57 7.36 -33.04
CA VAL A 301 -75.40 6.69 -32.45
C VAL A 301 -75.18 5.42 -33.24
N ASN A 302 -74.02 5.27 -33.88
CA ASN A 302 -73.64 4.06 -34.59
C ASN A 302 -72.90 3.14 -33.61
N SER A 303 -73.43 1.95 -33.36
CA SER A 303 -72.86 0.98 -32.42
C SER A 303 -72.89 -0.44 -32.97
N SER A 304 -72.26 -1.37 -32.26
CA SER A 304 -72.29 -2.80 -32.56
C SER A 304 -73.60 -3.50 -32.15
N ALA A 305 -74.59 -2.77 -31.63
CA ALA A 305 -75.84 -3.30 -31.08
C ALA A 305 -77.06 -2.47 -31.50
N THR A 306 -78.28 -2.94 -31.21
CA THR A 306 -79.48 -2.16 -31.50
C THR A 306 -79.57 -0.96 -30.55
N VAL A 307 -79.70 0.25 -31.10
CA VAL A 307 -79.83 1.48 -30.31
C VAL A 307 -81.30 1.75 -29.97
N SER A 308 -81.62 1.91 -28.69
CA SER A 308 -82.96 2.27 -28.21
C SER A 308 -82.94 3.59 -27.43
N GLY A 309 -83.98 4.40 -27.54
CA GLY A 309 -84.06 5.72 -26.90
C GLY A 309 -84.67 6.79 -27.80
N SER A 310 -84.83 8.00 -27.26
CA SER A 310 -85.41 9.14 -27.98
C SER A 310 -84.32 9.99 -28.62
N LEU A 311 -84.06 9.79 -29.91
CA LEU A 311 -83.27 10.67 -30.76
C LEU A 311 -84.22 11.48 -31.67
N PRO A 312 -83.91 12.75 -32.01
CA PRO A 312 -82.66 13.46 -31.70
C PRO A 312 -82.61 14.05 -30.28
N ILE A 313 -81.42 14.06 -29.66
CA ILE A 313 -81.15 14.76 -28.40
C ILE A 313 -80.53 16.11 -28.74
N THR A 314 -81.19 17.21 -28.36
CA THR A 314 -80.71 18.58 -28.60
C THR A 314 -80.39 19.25 -27.27
N GLY A 315 -79.19 19.80 -27.14
CA GLY A 315 -78.73 20.54 -25.97
C GLY A 315 -78.89 22.05 -26.12
N ALA A 316 -77.84 22.77 -25.74
CA ALA A 316 -77.84 24.22 -25.63
C ALA A 316 -77.87 24.94 -26.99
N TYR A 317 -78.60 26.05 -27.03
CA TYR A 317 -78.55 27.04 -28.10
C TYR A 317 -77.60 28.16 -27.66
N HIS A 318 -76.36 28.11 -28.13
CA HIS A 318 -75.36 29.11 -27.77
C HIS A 318 -75.41 30.30 -28.70
N THR A 319 -75.36 31.52 -28.16
CA THR A 319 -75.27 32.74 -28.99
C THR A 319 -73.83 32.94 -29.46
N ILE A 320 -73.60 32.96 -30.76
CA ILE A 320 -72.29 33.23 -31.36
C ILE A 320 -71.84 34.65 -31.03
N ASN A 321 -70.63 34.77 -30.50
CA ASN A 321 -70.09 36.04 -30.03
C ASN A 321 -68.68 36.28 -30.60
N ALA A 322 -68.51 37.43 -31.28
CA ALA A 322 -67.24 37.82 -31.88
C ALA A 322 -66.46 38.89 -31.07
N THR A 323 -67.00 39.35 -29.94
CA THR A 323 -66.47 40.52 -29.20
C THR A 323 -65.85 40.14 -27.85
N LEU A 324 -66.27 39.05 -27.23
CA LEU A 324 -65.69 38.50 -26.01
C LEU A 324 -64.32 37.89 -26.34
N THR A 325 -63.27 38.45 -25.76
CA THR A 325 -61.92 37.90 -25.84
C THR A 325 -61.76 36.85 -24.74
N VAL A 326 -61.67 35.58 -25.14
CA VAL A 326 -61.30 34.47 -24.26
C VAL A 326 -59.78 34.32 -24.20
N GLY A 327 -59.28 33.54 -23.24
CA GLY A 327 -57.85 33.26 -23.10
C GLY A 327 -57.21 32.67 -24.36
N SER A 328 -55.90 32.90 -24.52
CA SER A 328 -55.11 32.34 -25.62
C SER A 328 -53.85 31.68 -25.08
N VAL A 329 -53.29 30.72 -25.82
CA VAL A 329 -51.98 30.12 -25.50
C VAL A 329 -51.10 30.12 -26.75
N THR A 330 -49.83 30.48 -26.59
CA THR A 330 -48.80 30.32 -27.62
C THR A 330 -47.83 29.19 -27.26
N LEU A 331 -47.27 28.53 -28.27
CA LEU A 331 -46.31 27.44 -28.10
C LEU A 331 -44.95 27.81 -28.71
N ALA A 332 -43.87 27.47 -28.01
CA ALA A 332 -42.50 27.55 -28.51
C ALA A 332 -41.70 26.29 -28.14
N GLN A 333 -40.62 26.03 -28.89
CA GLN A 333 -39.63 25.02 -28.51
C GLN A 333 -38.91 25.43 -27.23
N SER A 334 -38.63 24.46 -26.35
CA SER A 334 -37.80 24.64 -25.17
C SER A 334 -36.69 23.60 -25.08
N ASN A 335 -35.44 24.07 -25.02
CA ASN A 335 -34.27 23.23 -24.79
C ASN A 335 -33.80 23.25 -23.33
N ALA A 336 -34.59 23.82 -22.41
CA ALA A 336 -34.19 23.98 -21.01
C ALA A 336 -34.10 22.64 -20.27
N PHE A 337 -34.95 21.67 -20.63
CA PHE A 337 -35.08 20.40 -19.92
C PHE A 337 -35.08 19.14 -20.80
N ALA A 338 -35.16 19.29 -22.12
CA ALA A 338 -35.11 18.20 -23.08
C ALA A 338 -34.31 18.62 -24.32
N SER A 339 -33.66 17.65 -24.97
CA SER A 339 -32.98 17.91 -26.24
C SER A 339 -33.96 17.75 -27.38
N ASN A 340 -34.12 18.79 -28.19
CA ASN A 340 -34.93 18.76 -29.41
C ASN A 340 -34.04 18.65 -30.65
N SER A 341 -33.12 17.68 -30.61
CA SER A 341 -32.18 17.35 -31.69
C SER A 341 -32.17 15.84 -31.85
N SER A 342 -31.93 15.35 -33.07
CA SER A 342 -31.80 13.90 -33.26
C SER A 342 -30.61 13.34 -32.47
N GLN A 343 -30.77 12.15 -31.88
CA GLN A 343 -29.75 11.48 -31.06
C GLN A 343 -29.71 9.98 -31.35
N THR A 344 -28.58 9.34 -31.02
CA THR A 344 -28.50 7.88 -30.88
C THR A 344 -28.35 7.54 -29.41
N LYS A 345 -29.14 6.60 -28.91
CA LYS A 345 -29.13 6.15 -27.51
C LYS A 345 -29.11 4.64 -27.43
N GLU A 346 -28.29 4.14 -26.53
CA GLU A 346 -28.16 2.70 -26.30
C GLU A 346 -29.38 2.13 -25.58
N ILE A 347 -29.71 0.87 -25.87
CA ILE A 347 -30.64 0.07 -25.07
C ILE A 347 -30.18 0.09 -23.61
N GLY A 348 -31.12 0.27 -22.67
CA GLY A 348 -30.84 0.43 -21.24
C GLY A 348 -30.69 1.89 -20.78
N SER A 349 -30.72 2.87 -21.71
CA SER A 349 -30.75 4.29 -21.33
C SER A 349 -32.02 4.63 -20.56
N THR A 350 -31.88 5.23 -19.38
CA THR A 350 -33.00 5.63 -18.51
C THR A 350 -33.14 7.15 -18.41
N ASN A 351 -34.33 7.62 -18.04
CA ASN A 351 -34.67 9.03 -17.83
C ASN A 351 -34.33 9.92 -19.04
N LEU A 352 -34.47 9.39 -20.25
CA LEU A 352 -34.32 10.15 -21.48
C LEU A 352 -35.41 11.21 -21.56
N LYS A 353 -35.07 12.40 -22.04
CA LYS A 353 -35.98 13.55 -22.12
C LYS A 353 -36.04 14.08 -23.56
N GLN A 354 -37.24 14.17 -24.10
CA GLN A 354 -37.50 14.58 -25.48
C GLN A 354 -38.73 15.50 -25.56
N THR A 355 -38.88 16.22 -26.68
CA THR A 355 -40.06 17.04 -27.01
C THR A 355 -40.32 18.16 -25.99
N GLY A 356 -39.31 19.00 -25.79
CA GLY A 356 -39.40 20.13 -24.86
C GLY A 356 -40.26 21.27 -25.43
N LEU A 357 -41.36 21.59 -24.76
CA LEU A 357 -42.33 22.62 -25.12
C LEU A 357 -42.41 23.71 -24.05
N ARG A 358 -42.49 24.97 -24.47
CA ARG A 358 -42.90 26.10 -23.63
C ARG A 358 -44.28 26.57 -24.06
N LEU A 359 -45.24 26.55 -23.14
CA LEU A 359 -46.61 26.99 -23.36
C LEU A 359 -46.84 28.29 -22.57
N THR A 360 -47.20 29.38 -23.26
CA THR A 360 -47.35 30.71 -22.65
C THR A 360 -48.79 31.16 -22.70
N ALA A 361 -49.36 31.53 -21.55
CA ALA A 361 -50.68 32.11 -21.46
C ALA A 361 -50.69 33.55 -21.98
N GLY A 362 -51.72 33.92 -22.75
CA GLY A 362 -51.96 35.29 -23.21
C GLY A 362 -52.36 36.24 -22.08
N SER A 363 -52.69 37.48 -22.43
CA SER A 363 -53.02 38.54 -21.47
C SER A 363 -54.50 38.62 -21.07
N ALA A 364 -55.39 37.88 -21.73
CA ALA A 364 -56.84 38.02 -21.59
C ALA A 364 -57.39 37.42 -20.27
N GLU A 365 -56.93 36.24 -19.87
CA GLU A 365 -57.28 35.58 -18.60
C GLU A 365 -56.22 34.55 -18.23
N ASP A 366 -56.23 34.11 -16.97
CA ASP A 366 -55.48 32.93 -16.54
C ASP A 366 -56.06 31.67 -17.21
N VAL A 367 -55.22 30.68 -17.47
CA VAL A 367 -55.62 29.43 -18.13
C VAL A 367 -55.15 28.22 -17.32
N ARG A 368 -55.86 27.11 -17.38
CA ARG A 368 -55.44 25.83 -16.77
C ARG A 368 -55.10 24.82 -17.84
N LEU A 369 -53.89 24.27 -17.82
CA LEU A 369 -53.51 23.13 -18.66
C LEU A 369 -54.16 21.87 -18.10
N LYS A 370 -55.01 21.21 -18.89
CA LYS A 370 -55.85 20.09 -18.43
C LYS A 370 -55.37 18.75 -18.97
N MET A 371 -54.87 18.74 -20.21
CA MET A 371 -54.45 17.51 -20.86
C MET A 371 -53.40 17.79 -21.94
N LEU A 372 -52.44 16.87 -22.07
CA LEU A 372 -51.53 16.78 -23.21
C LEU A 372 -51.54 15.35 -23.78
N ARG A 373 -51.53 15.24 -25.10
CA ARG A 373 -51.39 13.98 -25.83
C ARG A 373 -50.30 14.08 -26.89
N PHE A 374 -49.42 13.08 -26.93
CA PHE A 374 -48.37 12.93 -27.94
C PHE A 374 -48.61 11.64 -28.74
N ASN A 375 -48.17 11.64 -30.00
CA ASN A 375 -48.20 10.50 -30.91
C ASN A 375 -46.77 9.97 -31.10
N GLN A 376 -46.54 8.73 -30.66
CA GLN A 376 -45.32 7.99 -30.93
C GLN A 376 -45.34 7.53 -32.40
N THR A 377 -44.59 8.23 -33.25
CA THR A 377 -44.53 7.95 -34.70
C THR A 377 -43.24 7.25 -35.12
N GLY A 378 -42.39 6.92 -34.16
CA GLY A 378 -41.18 6.15 -34.37
C GLY A 378 -41.49 4.68 -34.63
N SER A 379 -40.46 3.90 -34.96
CA SER A 379 -40.63 2.46 -35.14
C SER A 379 -40.62 1.69 -33.82
N ALA A 380 -40.19 2.27 -32.70
CA ALA A 380 -40.19 1.63 -31.38
C ALA A 380 -41.60 1.40 -30.83
N SER A 381 -41.83 0.24 -30.21
CA SER A 381 -43.07 -0.09 -29.49
C SER A 381 -43.10 0.65 -28.16
N THR A 382 -44.13 1.48 -27.96
CA THR A 382 -44.39 2.18 -26.70
C THR A 382 -44.60 1.24 -25.51
N VAL A 383 -44.93 -0.04 -25.77
CA VAL A 383 -45.21 -1.05 -24.72
C VAL A 383 -44.04 -1.99 -24.47
N ASN A 384 -43.36 -2.43 -25.53
CA ASN A 384 -42.31 -3.45 -25.42
C ASN A 384 -40.89 -2.86 -25.43
N ASP A 385 -40.71 -1.71 -26.07
CA ASP A 385 -39.38 -1.11 -26.23
C ASP A 385 -39.12 0.03 -25.26
N LEU A 386 -40.18 0.64 -24.72
CA LEU A 386 -40.13 1.78 -23.82
C LEU A 386 -40.77 1.46 -22.47
N ALA A 387 -40.24 2.05 -21.41
CA ALA A 387 -40.80 1.96 -20.07
C ALA A 387 -40.84 3.33 -19.37
N ASN A 388 -41.57 3.40 -18.25
CA ASN A 388 -41.62 4.56 -17.37
C ASN A 388 -41.97 5.89 -18.08
N ILE A 389 -42.82 5.83 -19.11
CA ILE A 389 -43.19 6.98 -19.92
C ILE A 389 -44.01 7.97 -19.08
N LYS A 390 -43.53 9.20 -18.98
CA LYS A 390 -44.13 10.29 -18.20
C LYS A 390 -44.13 11.56 -19.03
N ILE A 391 -45.15 12.40 -18.84
CA ILE A 391 -45.17 13.77 -19.32
C ILE A 391 -44.88 14.65 -18.11
N VAL A 392 -43.79 15.42 -18.16
CA VAL A 392 -43.37 16.27 -17.05
C VAL A 392 -43.76 17.70 -17.34
N VAL A 393 -44.40 18.36 -16.38
CA VAL A 393 -44.83 19.76 -16.47
C VAL A 393 -44.26 20.53 -15.28
N ASP A 394 -43.42 21.55 -15.54
CA ASP A 394 -42.64 22.31 -14.53
C ASP A 394 -41.97 21.40 -13.47
N GLY A 395 -41.36 20.31 -13.94
CA GLY A 395 -40.66 19.34 -13.09
C GLY A 395 -41.57 18.32 -12.38
N THR A 396 -42.89 18.48 -12.43
CA THR A 396 -43.84 17.51 -11.88
C THR A 396 -44.16 16.43 -12.91
N ALA A 397 -43.91 15.17 -12.58
CA ALA A 397 -44.09 14.05 -13.51
C ALA A 397 -45.50 13.45 -13.44
N TYR A 398 -46.16 13.36 -14.59
CA TYR A 398 -47.47 12.72 -14.75
C TYR A 398 -47.29 11.42 -15.53
N PRO A 399 -47.64 10.25 -14.97
CA PRO A 399 -47.62 8.99 -15.70
C PRO A 399 -48.46 9.09 -16.97
N ALA A 400 -47.89 8.66 -18.11
CA ALA A 400 -48.61 8.70 -19.36
C ALA A 400 -49.48 7.45 -19.53
N ILE A 401 -50.73 7.65 -19.94
CA ILE A 401 -51.63 6.58 -20.34
C ILE A 401 -51.36 6.28 -21.81
N VAL A 402 -50.97 5.04 -22.11
CA VAL A 402 -50.73 4.57 -23.49
C VAL A 402 -52.06 4.12 -24.09
N SER A 403 -52.38 4.55 -25.31
CA SER A 403 -53.57 4.10 -26.04
C SER A 403 -53.49 2.61 -26.40
N SER A 404 -54.64 1.98 -26.65
CA SER A 404 -54.71 0.54 -26.95
C SER A 404 -53.98 0.13 -28.24
N ASP A 405 -53.78 1.05 -29.19
CA ASP A 405 -52.98 0.83 -30.39
C ASP A 405 -51.47 1.10 -30.17
N GLY A 406 -51.08 1.51 -28.97
CA GLY A 406 -49.70 1.82 -28.60
C GLY A 406 -49.16 3.13 -29.19
N LYS A 407 -49.95 3.90 -29.94
CA LYS A 407 -49.46 5.08 -30.68
C LYS A 407 -49.52 6.35 -29.87
N TYR A 408 -50.53 6.55 -29.04
CA TYR A 408 -50.69 7.80 -28.29
C TYR A 408 -50.30 7.63 -26.83
N ILE A 409 -49.66 8.65 -26.28
CA ILE A 409 -49.41 8.78 -24.84
C ILE A 409 -50.12 10.04 -24.34
N THR A 410 -50.91 9.92 -23.28
CA THR A 410 -51.74 11.03 -22.75
C THR A 410 -51.49 11.25 -21.27
N ALA A 411 -51.33 12.50 -20.85
CA ALA A 411 -51.38 12.90 -19.45
C ALA A 411 -52.64 13.73 -19.19
N ASN A 412 -53.51 13.22 -18.34
CA ASN A 412 -54.63 13.97 -17.77
C ASN A 412 -54.18 14.59 -16.45
N LEU A 413 -54.31 15.91 -16.32
CA LEU A 413 -53.80 16.68 -15.18
C LEU A 413 -54.88 16.93 -14.11
N GLY A 414 -56.00 16.20 -14.18
CA GLY A 414 -57.08 16.27 -13.20
C GLY A 414 -57.68 17.66 -13.12
N SER A 415 -57.50 18.34 -11.98
CA SER A 415 -57.97 19.73 -11.80
C SER A 415 -57.30 20.73 -12.76
N GLY A 416 -56.12 20.39 -13.29
CA GLY A 416 -55.34 21.18 -14.24
C GLY A 416 -54.28 22.06 -13.57
N ILE A 417 -53.27 22.45 -14.34
CA ILE A 417 -52.16 23.28 -13.87
C ILE A 417 -52.46 24.73 -14.24
N LEU A 418 -52.57 25.61 -13.23
CA LEU A 418 -52.82 27.04 -13.43
C LEU A 418 -51.59 27.71 -14.04
N VAL A 419 -51.78 28.37 -15.17
CA VAL A 419 -50.82 29.26 -15.82
C VAL A 419 -51.43 30.65 -15.83
N THR A 420 -50.89 31.53 -14.98
CA THR A 420 -51.37 32.92 -14.90
C THR A 420 -51.05 33.68 -16.18
N LYS A 421 -51.85 34.69 -16.51
CA LYS A 421 -51.68 35.51 -17.72
C LYS A 421 -50.24 35.99 -17.90
N GLY A 422 -49.69 35.84 -19.11
CA GLY A 422 -48.32 36.20 -19.46
C GLY A 422 -47.23 35.22 -18.97
N ASN A 423 -47.54 34.26 -18.08
CA ASN A 423 -46.58 33.26 -17.63
C ASN A 423 -46.53 32.04 -18.54
N SER A 424 -45.46 31.27 -18.41
CA SER A 424 -45.24 30.05 -19.18
C SER A 424 -45.09 28.84 -18.29
N VAL A 425 -45.36 27.67 -18.87
CA VAL A 425 -45.11 26.36 -18.28
C VAL A 425 -44.24 25.55 -19.25
N GLU A 426 -43.30 24.78 -18.70
CA GLU A 426 -42.36 23.94 -19.42
C GLU A 426 -42.82 22.48 -19.40
N VAL A 427 -42.83 21.83 -20.57
CA VAL A 427 -43.30 20.44 -20.74
C VAL A 427 -42.28 19.60 -21.48
N TYR A 428 -42.08 18.35 -21.09
CA TYR A 428 -41.31 17.37 -21.88
C TYR A 428 -41.79 15.93 -21.64
N VAL A 429 -41.45 15.02 -22.57
CA VAL A 429 -41.66 13.57 -22.41
C VAL A 429 -40.42 12.93 -21.82
N GLN A 430 -40.59 12.09 -20.79
CA GLN A 430 -39.53 11.32 -20.16
C GLN A 430 -39.79 9.82 -20.28
N TYR A 431 -38.79 9.01 -20.61
CA TYR A 431 -38.94 7.57 -20.82
C TYR A 431 -37.60 6.80 -20.66
N ASP A 432 -37.69 5.47 -20.58
CA ASP A 432 -36.57 4.54 -20.59
C ASP A 432 -36.61 3.65 -21.84
N ILE A 433 -35.45 3.21 -22.35
CA ILE A 433 -35.35 2.23 -23.44
C ILE A 433 -35.04 0.86 -22.84
N VAL A 434 -35.96 -0.09 -22.97
CA VAL A 434 -35.89 -1.42 -22.34
C VAL A 434 -35.99 -2.59 -23.32
N GLY A 435 -36.36 -2.34 -24.59
CA GLY A 435 -36.61 -3.41 -25.55
C GLY A 435 -35.36 -4.16 -25.97
N SER A 436 -35.33 -5.47 -25.73
CA SER A 436 -34.20 -6.33 -26.10
C SER A 436 -33.97 -6.42 -27.62
N ASN A 437 -35.02 -6.24 -28.43
CA ASN A 437 -34.93 -6.21 -29.90
C ASN A 437 -35.09 -4.80 -30.47
N ALA A 438 -34.81 -3.77 -29.67
CA ALA A 438 -35.11 -2.40 -30.06
C ALA A 438 -34.03 -1.74 -30.94
N SER A 439 -32.91 -2.42 -31.19
CA SER A 439 -31.80 -1.88 -31.98
C SER A 439 -32.27 -1.43 -33.37
N ASN A 440 -31.80 -0.26 -33.81
CA ASN A 440 -32.17 0.48 -35.01
C ASN A 440 -33.64 0.97 -35.07
N ARG A 441 -34.46 0.74 -34.02
CA ARG A 441 -35.79 1.35 -33.94
C ARG A 441 -35.68 2.80 -33.50
N THR A 442 -36.71 3.59 -33.76
CA THR A 442 -36.73 5.03 -33.48
C THR A 442 -37.81 5.41 -32.48
N VAL A 443 -37.51 6.39 -31.63
CA VAL A 443 -38.46 7.04 -30.72
C VAL A 443 -38.68 8.48 -31.18
N ILE A 444 -39.95 8.83 -31.36
CA ILE A 444 -40.40 10.13 -31.85
C ILE A 444 -41.71 10.44 -31.14
N PHE A 445 -41.84 11.58 -30.45
CA PHE A 445 -43.10 12.01 -29.83
C PHE A 445 -43.59 13.29 -30.50
N ASP A 446 -44.43 13.13 -31.53
CA ASP A 446 -45.11 14.25 -32.17
C ASP A 446 -46.32 14.70 -31.36
N VAL A 447 -46.87 15.88 -31.66
CA VAL A 447 -48.24 16.24 -31.27
C VAL A 447 -49.06 16.27 -32.55
N ASP A 448 -50.07 15.40 -32.67
CA ASP A 448 -50.79 15.24 -33.94
C ASP A 448 -51.62 16.48 -34.27
N LYS A 449 -52.36 17.02 -33.29
CA LYS A 449 -53.23 18.20 -33.47
C LYS A 449 -52.98 19.23 -32.37
N ASN A 450 -53.18 20.52 -32.66
CA ASN A 450 -53.09 21.56 -31.63
C ASN A 450 -54.10 21.35 -30.47
N THR A 451 -55.25 20.73 -30.73
CA THR A 451 -56.25 20.36 -29.72
C THR A 451 -55.86 19.19 -28.80
N ASP A 452 -54.74 18.52 -29.10
CA ASP A 452 -54.12 17.53 -28.20
C ASP A 452 -53.40 18.21 -27.03
N ILE A 453 -53.27 19.54 -27.07
CA ILE A 453 -52.89 20.39 -25.94
C ILE A 453 -54.14 21.18 -25.54
N TYR A 454 -54.72 20.82 -24.41
CA TYR A 454 -56.00 21.37 -23.96
C TYR A 454 -55.83 22.24 -22.72
N PHE A 455 -56.23 23.50 -22.87
CA PHE A 455 -56.35 24.48 -21.80
C PHE A 455 -57.83 24.86 -21.57
N GLU A 456 -58.12 25.36 -20.38
CA GLU A 456 -59.42 25.93 -20.01
C GLU A 456 -59.21 27.33 -19.41
N GLY A 457 -59.94 28.34 -19.89
CA GLY A 457 -59.92 29.69 -19.34
C GLY A 457 -60.51 29.71 -17.93
N VAL A 458 -59.82 30.32 -16.97
CA VAL A 458 -60.23 30.32 -15.55
C VAL A 458 -61.40 31.25 -15.29
N THR A 459 -61.53 32.34 -16.05
CA THR A 459 -62.57 33.35 -15.85
C THR A 459 -63.86 32.95 -16.55
N TYR A 460 -63.75 32.51 -17.80
CA TYR A 460 -64.93 32.25 -18.65
C TYR A 460 -65.22 30.77 -18.88
N GLY A 461 -64.32 29.85 -18.52
CA GLY A 461 -64.54 28.40 -18.63
C GLY A 461 -64.50 27.85 -20.06
N TYR A 462 -64.06 28.63 -21.04
CA TYR A 462 -63.97 28.20 -22.43
C TYR A 462 -62.67 27.42 -22.69
N GLY A 463 -62.76 26.41 -23.56
CA GLY A 463 -61.60 25.64 -23.99
C GLY A 463 -60.68 26.47 -24.88
N ILE A 464 -59.38 26.27 -24.71
CA ILE A 464 -58.31 26.98 -25.40
C ILE A 464 -57.32 25.94 -25.91
N SER A 465 -56.88 26.10 -27.15
CA SER A 465 -55.77 25.32 -27.71
C SER A 465 -54.74 26.29 -28.29
N PRO A 466 -53.45 25.92 -28.29
CA PRO A 466 -52.43 26.74 -28.91
C PRO A 466 -52.76 27.06 -30.37
N ALA A 467 -52.46 28.29 -30.79
CA ALA A 467 -52.64 28.71 -32.18
C ALA A 467 -51.85 27.80 -33.13
N ALA A 468 -52.44 27.45 -34.28
CA ALA A 468 -51.74 26.68 -35.31
C ALA A 468 -50.48 27.43 -35.78
N GLY A 469 -49.42 26.69 -36.13
CA GLY A 469 -48.22 27.30 -36.72
C GLY A 469 -48.50 27.91 -38.09
N SER A 470 -47.53 28.63 -38.66
CA SER A 470 -47.59 29.16 -40.02
C SER A 470 -46.82 28.32 -41.05
N THR A 471 -46.08 27.30 -40.59
CA THR A 471 -45.16 26.50 -41.41
C THR A 471 -45.80 25.17 -41.83
N GLY A 472 -45.64 24.75 -43.08
CA GLY A 472 -46.08 23.42 -43.53
C GLY A 472 -45.30 22.28 -42.85
N VAL A 473 -45.85 21.06 -42.87
CA VAL A 473 -45.15 19.87 -42.35
C VAL A 473 -43.90 19.58 -43.20
N PRO A 474 -42.68 19.51 -42.62
CA PRO A 474 -41.46 19.23 -43.38
C PRO A 474 -41.44 17.85 -44.05
N GLY A 475 -40.74 17.74 -45.19
CA GLY A 475 -40.61 16.48 -45.94
C GLY A 475 -39.61 15.46 -45.37
N SER A 476 -38.73 15.87 -44.43
CA SER A 476 -37.86 14.96 -43.70
C SER A 476 -37.63 15.44 -42.26
N ARG A 477 -37.30 14.50 -41.37
CA ARG A 477 -37.00 14.78 -39.96
C ARG A 477 -35.57 15.26 -39.79
N GLY A 478 -35.40 16.31 -38.99
CA GLY A 478 -34.08 16.84 -38.63
C GLY A 478 -34.12 17.98 -37.61
N THR A 479 -35.21 18.74 -37.55
CA THR A 479 -35.41 19.82 -36.56
C THR A 479 -36.84 19.78 -36.03
N PHE A 480 -37.00 20.15 -34.76
CA PHE A 480 -38.32 20.37 -34.15
C PHE A 480 -39.05 21.50 -34.87
N THR A 481 -40.29 21.28 -35.30
CA THR A 481 -41.09 22.28 -36.03
C THR A 481 -42.54 22.32 -35.54
N VAL A 482 -43.06 23.52 -35.28
CA VAL A 482 -44.51 23.76 -35.06
C VAL A 482 -45.15 24.02 -36.42
N THR A 483 -46.12 23.19 -36.80
CA THR A 483 -46.68 23.18 -38.15
C THR A 483 -48.13 23.67 -38.19
N ASN A 484 -48.64 23.94 -39.39
CA ASN A 484 -50.06 24.21 -39.67
C ASN A 484 -50.85 22.96 -40.08
N GLY A 485 -50.24 21.78 -40.02
CA GLY A 485 -50.81 20.51 -40.46
C GLY A 485 -50.71 19.43 -39.40
N THR A 486 -50.81 18.17 -39.83
CA THR A 486 -50.66 16.97 -38.99
C THR A 486 -49.34 16.26 -39.33
N PRO A 487 -48.41 16.11 -38.38
CA PRO A 487 -48.54 16.48 -36.97
C PRO A 487 -48.32 18.00 -36.73
N TYR A 488 -49.06 18.55 -35.78
CA TYR A 488 -48.93 19.93 -35.29
C TYR A 488 -47.54 20.22 -34.70
N ILE A 489 -46.96 19.26 -33.98
CA ILE A 489 -45.54 19.28 -33.58
C ILE A 489 -44.84 18.14 -34.29
N TYR A 490 -43.91 18.49 -35.18
CA TYR A 490 -43.05 17.56 -35.90
C TYR A 490 -41.70 17.48 -35.18
N ASP A 491 -41.51 16.45 -34.36
CA ASP A 491 -40.37 16.33 -33.45
C ASP A 491 -39.17 15.57 -34.08
N THR A 492 -38.03 15.65 -33.39
CA THR A 492 -36.75 15.00 -33.71
C THR A 492 -36.74 13.51 -33.37
N VAL A 493 -35.68 12.81 -33.80
CA VAL A 493 -35.61 11.34 -33.75
C VAL A 493 -34.54 10.86 -32.77
N VAL A 494 -34.91 9.95 -31.88
CA VAL A 494 -33.94 9.16 -31.11
C VAL A 494 -33.82 7.77 -31.74
N THR A 495 -32.65 7.44 -32.28
CA THR A 495 -32.34 6.11 -32.80
C THR A 495 -31.79 5.24 -31.69
N ILE A 496 -32.35 4.04 -31.52
CA ILE A 496 -31.90 3.07 -30.53
C ILE A 496 -30.72 2.28 -31.10
N SER A 497 -29.63 2.16 -30.36
CA SER A 497 -28.49 1.30 -30.70
C SER A 497 -28.33 0.15 -29.71
N GLY A 498 -27.85 -1.00 -30.19
CA GLY A 498 -27.47 -2.15 -29.36
C GLY A 498 -26.04 -2.04 -28.82
N ALA A 499 -25.58 -3.04 -28.06
CA ALA A 499 -24.23 -3.03 -27.48
C ALA A 499 -23.13 -2.74 -28.50
N SER A 500 -22.16 -1.92 -28.09
CA SER A 500 -20.99 -1.57 -28.89
C SER A 500 -19.69 -1.83 -28.12
N VAL A 501 -18.67 -2.26 -28.86
CA VAL A 501 -17.33 -2.55 -28.33
C VAL A 501 -16.40 -1.41 -28.72
N THR A 502 -15.96 -0.63 -27.75
CA THR A 502 -15.06 0.51 -27.99
C THR A 502 -13.60 0.06 -28.05
N THR A 503 -13.19 -0.93 -27.26
CA THR A 503 -11.81 -1.44 -27.26
C THR A 503 -11.78 -2.92 -26.89
N ILE A 504 -11.00 -3.69 -27.66
CA ILE A 504 -10.42 -4.97 -27.25
C ILE A 504 -8.95 -4.87 -27.62
N GLY A 505 -8.05 -4.94 -26.64
CA GLY A 505 -6.64 -4.67 -26.88
C GLY A 505 -5.72 -5.09 -25.74
N LYS A 506 -4.43 -4.77 -25.88
CA LYS A 506 -3.41 -5.07 -24.88
C LYS A 506 -3.67 -4.33 -23.56
N ALA A 507 -3.65 -5.05 -22.43
CA ALA A 507 -3.63 -4.44 -21.11
C ALA A 507 -2.18 -4.19 -20.66
N ASN A 508 -1.78 -2.92 -20.49
CA ASN A 508 -0.44 -2.58 -19.98
C ASN A 508 -0.30 -2.79 -18.46
N SER A 509 -1.41 -2.95 -17.74
CA SER A 509 -1.45 -3.24 -16.30
C SER A 509 -0.86 -4.62 -15.96
N VAL A 510 -0.89 -5.58 -16.89
CA VAL A 510 -0.21 -6.88 -16.75
C VAL A 510 1.20 -6.76 -17.35
N ALA A 511 2.17 -6.33 -16.54
CA ALA A 511 3.54 -6.06 -17.00
C ALA A 511 4.29 -7.33 -17.47
N ALA A 512 5.25 -7.13 -18.39
CA ALA A 512 6.21 -8.16 -18.78
C ALA A 512 7.05 -8.59 -17.57
N GLN A 513 7.24 -9.89 -17.39
CA GLN A 513 7.97 -10.45 -16.25
C GLN A 513 8.58 -11.82 -16.55
N ASN A 514 9.42 -12.29 -15.63
CA ASN A 514 9.98 -13.64 -15.69
C ASN A 514 8.96 -14.67 -15.19
N ILE A 515 8.83 -15.78 -15.89
CA ILE A 515 7.93 -16.90 -15.53
C ILE A 515 8.71 -18.21 -15.49
N ALA A 516 8.29 -19.12 -14.61
CA ALA A 516 8.96 -20.40 -14.40
C ALA A 516 8.35 -21.53 -15.24
N VAL A 517 9.17 -22.53 -15.57
CA VAL A 517 8.71 -23.76 -16.21
C VAL A 517 8.00 -24.67 -15.22
N ASN A 518 7.02 -25.44 -15.68
CA ASN A 518 6.31 -26.47 -14.91
C ASN A 518 5.54 -25.95 -13.66
N LEU A 519 5.40 -24.63 -13.47
CA LEU A 519 4.52 -24.04 -12.45
C LEU A 519 3.16 -23.67 -13.05
N SER A 520 2.09 -23.94 -12.31
CA SER A 520 0.74 -23.47 -12.66
C SER A 520 0.61 -21.96 -12.41
N ASN A 521 -0.42 -21.36 -13.00
CA ASN A 521 -0.83 -19.97 -12.79
C ASN A 521 0.26 -18.91 -13.09
N GLN A 522 1.21 -19.22 -13.99
CA GLN A 522 2.14 -18.23 -14.49
C GLN A 522 1.41 -17.22 -15.38
N PRO A 523 1.62 -15.91 -15.20
CA PRO A 523 1.01 -14.91 -16.05
C PRO A 523 1.56 -15.02 -17.48
N LEU A 524 0.66 -15.10 -18.46
CA LEU A 524 0.98 -15.28 -19.88
C LEU A 524 0.75 -14.00 -20.72
N GLY A 525 0.15 -12.98 -20.11
CA GLY A 525 -0.23 -11.72 -20.73
C GLY A 525 -1.61 -11.25 -20.27
N GLY A 526 -1.98 -10.02 -20.63
CA GLY A 526 -3.31 -9.47 -20.33
C GLY A 526 -3.90 -8.65 -21.48
N PHE A 527 -5.22 -8.61 -21.52
CA PHE A 527 -6.02 -7.84 -22.47
C PHE A 527 -7.13 -7.06 -21.76
N GLU A 528 -7.57 -5.96 -22.37
CA GLU A 528 -8.66 -5.13 -21.89
C GLU A 528 -9.84 -5.16 -22.85
N VAL A 529 -11.05 -5.07 -22.29
CA VAL A 529 -12.31 -5.01 -23.03
C VAL A 529 -13.12 -3.82 -22.49
N ASP A 530 -13.57 -2.92 -23.36
CA ASP A 530 -14.47 -1.81 -23.02
C ASP A 530 -15.77 -1.90 -23.84
N ILE A 531 -16.89 -2.01 -23.13
CA ILE A 531 -18.23 -2.25 -23.69
C ILE A 531 -19.18 -1.12 -23.28
N LYS A 532 -20.07 -0.70 -24.20
CA LYS A 532 -21.16 0.27 -23.97
C LYS A 532 -22.53 -0.36 -24.27
N GLY A 533 -23.58 0.17 -23.63
CA GLY A 533 -24.97 -0.28 -23.77
C GLY A 533 -25.30 -1.42 -22.81
N GLU A 534 -24.95 -2.65 -23.18
CA GLU A 534 -25.14 -3.87 -22.38
C GLU A 534 -23.85 -4.70 -22.40
N GLY A 535 -23.71 -5.68 -21.50
CA GLY A 535 -22.60 -6.63 -21.57
C GLY A 535 -22.66 -7.46 -22.85
N ILE A 536 -21.55 -8.09 -23.22
CA ILE A 536 -21.50 -9.01 -24.36
C ILE A 536 -21.09 -10.41 -23.91
N THR A 537 -21.68 -11.43 -24.50
CA THR A 537 -21.28 -12.82 -24.36
C THR A 537 -20.50 -13.27 -25.59
N VAL A 538 -19.33 -13.87 -25.38
CA VAL A 538 -18.46 -14.41 -26.45
C VAL A 538 -18.31 -15.92 -26.23
N GLN A 539 -18.70 -16.75 -27.20
CA GLN A 539 -18.65 -18.21 -27.03
C GLN A 539 -17.31 -18.85 -27.34
N GLN A 540 -16.51 -18.19 -28.18
CA GLN A 540 -15.17 -18.67 -28.49
C GLN A 540 -14.20 -17.51 -28.59
N MET A 541 -13.02 -17.68 -28.04
CA MET A 541 -11.88 -16.76 -28.23
C MET A 541 -10.65 -17.56 -28.64
N VAL A 542 -9.98 -17.11 -29.71
CA VAL A 542 -8.72 -17.70 -30.17
C VAL A 542 -7.57 -16.76 -29.86
N PHE A 543 -6.52 -17.31 -29.26
CA PHE A 543 -5.24 -16.64 -29.05
C PHE A 543 -4.11 -17.40 -29.76
N THR A 544 -3.22 -16.69 -30.44
CA THR A 544 -2.02 -17.26 -31.06
C THR A 544 -0.81 -17.01 -30.15
N VAL A 545 0.04 -18.02 -30.00
CA VAL A 545 1.24 -17.95 -29.16
C VAL A 545 2.48 -17.86 -30.05
N ALA A 546 3.23 -16.77 -29.89
CA ALA A 546 4.55 -16.61 -30.49
C ALA A 546 5.64 -16.89 -29.46
N THR A 547 6.75 -17.48 -29.91
CA THR A 547 7.95 -17.67 -29.09
C THR A 547 9.20 -17.10 -29.76
N SER A 548 10.17 -16.65 -28.96
CA SER A 548 11.49 -16.23 -29.47
C SER A 548 12.26 -17.35 -30.18
N SER A 549 13.45 -17.03 -30.72
CA SER A 549 14.40 -18.02 -31.25
C SER A 549 14.79 -19.12 -30.24
N ALA A 550 14.83 -18.79 -28.94
CA ALA A 550 14.82 -19.79 -27.88
C ALA A 550 13.41 -20.41 -27.77
N SER A 551 13.32 -21.73 -28.04
CA SER A 551 12.04 -22.43 -28.18
C SER A 551 11.47 -22.94 -26.84
N ILE A 552 10.14 -23.03 -26.75
CA ILE A 552 9.47 -23.80 -25.68
C ILE A 552 9.34 -25.31 -26.02
N GLY A 553 10.04 -25.78 -27.05
CA GLY A 553 9.93 -27.15 -27.58
C GLY A 553 8.55 -27.49 -28.16
N SER A 554 8.28 -28.78 -28.35
CA SER A 554 6.96 -29.30 -28.74
C SER A 554 5.95 -29.36 -27.58
N GLY A 555 6.39 -29.11 -26.34
CA GLY A 555 5.53 -29.13 -25.15
C GLY A 555 4.44 -28.07 -25.23
N GLN A 556 3.21 -28.40 -24.81
CA GLN A 556 2.07 -27.48 -24.78
C GLN A 556 2.12 -26.60 -23.53
N ILE A 557 1.72 -25.33 -23.67
CA ILE A 557 1.31 -24.52 -22.52
C ILE A 557 -0.06 -25.06 -22.10
N THR A 558 -0.18 -25.48 -20.86
CA THR A 558 -1.38 -26.15 -20.33
C THR A 558 -2.02 -25.37 -19.20
N ASN A 559 -3.22 -25.78 -18.77
CA ASN A 559 -3.97 -25.20 -17.67
C ASN A 559 -4.19 -23.67 -17.80
N VAL A 560 -4.41 -23.18 -19.02
CA VAL A 560 -4.60 -21.75 -19.25
C VAL A 560 -6.01 -21.33 -18.86
N THR A 561 -6.11 -20.44 -17.89
CA THR A 561 -7.35 -19.80 -17.44
C THR A 561 -7.32 -18.31 -17.76
N ILE A 562 -8.49 -17.71 -17.95
CA ILE A 562 -8.67 -16.26 -18.02
C ILE A 562 -9.26 -15.82 -16.68
N VAL A 563 -8.63 -14.84 -16.03
CA VAL A 563 -9.14 -14.22 -14.80
C VAL A 563 -9.45 -12.75 -15.03
N ASN A 564 -10.47 -12.22 -14.34
CA ASN A 564 -10.77 -10.79 -14.34
C ASN A 564 -9.85 -10.00 -13.40
N GLU A 565 -10.03 -8.67 -13.32
CA GLU A 565 -9.22 -7.79 -12.46
C GLU A 565 -9.28 -8.12 -10.96
N ASN A 566 -10.29 -8.86 -10.51
CA ASN A 566 -10.44 -9.32 -9.13
C ASN A 566 -9.85 -10.72 -8.89
N GLY A 567 -9.23 -11.33 -9.90
CA GLY A 567 -8.66 -12.68 -9.83
C GLY A 567 -9.69 -13.82 -9.95
N ALA A 568 -10.96 -13.52 -10.25
CA ALA A 568 -11.97 -14.55 -10.47
C ALA A 568 -11.82 -15.17 -11.87
N VAL A 569 -11.86 -16.50 -11.95
CA VAL A 569 -11.78 -17.25 -13.22
C VAL A 569 -13.06 -17.02 -14.03
N VAL A 570 -12.89 -16.55 -15.26
CA VAL A 570 -14.00 -16.32 -16.22
C VAL A 570 -14.00 -17.33 -17.37
N ALA A 571 -12.90 -18.05 -17.60
CA ALA A 571 -12.81 -19.15 -18.55
C ALA A 571 -11.65 -20.10 -18.23
N GLY A 572 -11.78 -21.37 -18.62
CA GLY A 572 -10.74 -22.39 -18.56
C GLY A 572 -10.80 -23.32 -17.35
N PRO A 573 -9.83 -24.24 -17.20
CA PRO A 573 -8.57 -24.31 -17.94
C PRO A 573 -8.66 -24.86 -19.38
N PHE A 574 -7.80 -24.35 -20.26
CA PHE A 574 -7.60 -24.82 -21.64
C PHE A 574 -6.12 -25.03 -21.95
N ASP A 575 -5.83 -25.91 -22.92
CA ASP A 575 -4.47 -26.19 -23.36
C ASP A 575 -4.21 -25.65 -24.77
N THR A 576 -2.96 -25.23 -25.02
CA THR A 576 -2.54 -24.82 -26.36
C THR A 576 -2.40 -26.02 -27.29
N THR A 577 -2.78 -25.86 -28.56
CA THR A 577 -2.64 -26.86 -29.62
C THR A 577 -1.81 -26.32 -30.80
N GLY A 578 -1.39 -27.19 -31.71
CA GLY A 578 -0.61 -26.83 -32.90
C GLY A 578 0.92 -26.95 -32.76
N SER A 579 1.64 -26.68 -33.84
CA SER A 579 3.11 -26.79 -33.91
C SER A 579 3.82 -25.56 -33.32
N THR A 580 5.15 -25.61 -33.20
CA THR A 580 5.98 -24.46 -32.75
C THR A 580 5.79 -23.18 -33.57
N ALA A 581 5.38 -23.28 -34.84
CA ALA A 581 5.15 -22.13 -35.71
C ALA A 581 3.70 -21.63 -35.75
N THR A 582 2.73 -22.40 -35.26
CA THR A 582 1.27 -22.14 -35.42
C THR A 582 0.48 -22.44 -34.14
N ARG A 583 1.09 -22.19 -32.99
CA ARG A 583 0.51 -22.53 -31.69
C ARG A 583 -0.69 -21.64 -31.37
N THR A 584 -1.81 -22.23 -30.97
CA THR A 584 -3.03 -21.50 -30.60
C THR A 584 -3.62 -22.01 -29.29
N LEU A 585 -4.28 -21.12 -28.55
CA LEU A 585 -5.20 -21.42 -27.44
C LEU A 585 -6.60 -21.10 -27.93
N THR A 586 -7.49 -22.10 -27.96
CA THR A 586 -8.90 -21.90 -28.27
C THR A 586 -9.70 -22.06 -26.98
N VAL A 587 -10.32 -20.98 -26.55
CA VAL A 587 -11.24 -20.93 -25.41
C VAL A 587 -12.64 -21.11 -25.95
N THR A 588 -13.36 -22.14 -25.51
CA THR A 588 -14.73 -22.45 -25.95
C THR A 588 -15.78 -22.22 -24.87
N ASP A 589 -15.36 -21.73 -23.69
CA ASP A 589 -16.28 -21.30 -22.66
C ASP A 589 -16.97 -20.00 -23.10
N SER A 590 -18.26 -19.90 -22.77
CA SER A 590 -19.02 -18.69 -22.98
C SER A 590 -18.64 -17.65 -21.93
N VAL A 591 -17.97 -16.57 -22.33
CA VAL A 591 -17.52 -15.50 -21.44
C VAL A 591 -18.38 -14.26 -21.60
N THR A 592 -18.98 -13.79 -20.49
CA THR A 592 -19.69 -12.51 -20.45
C THR A 592 -18.74 -11.40 -20.00
N PHE A 593 -18.58 -10.39 -20.86
CA PHE A 593 -17.89 -9.13 -20.58
C PHE A 593 -18.92 -8.06 -20.19
N PRO A 594 -18.87 -7.53 -18.95
CA PRO A 594 -19.82 -6.51 -18.50
C PRO A 594 -19.56 -5.14 -19.16
N VAL A 595 -20.52 -4.23 -18.97
CA VAL A 595 -20.40 -2.83 -19.42
C VAL A 595 -19.27 -2.11 -18.70
N GLY A 596 -18.49 -1.32 -19.43
CA GLY A 596 -17.33 -0.61 -18.90
C GLY A 596 -16.01 -1.24 -19.33
N LYS A 597 -14.90 -0.65 -18.87
CA LYS A 597 -13.54 -1.08 -19.20
C LYS A 597 -13.01 -2.04 -18.12
N HIS A 598 -12.72 -3.28 -18.51
CA HIS A 598 -12.25 -4.36 -17.62
C HIS A 598 -10.93 -4.96 -18.12
N THR A 599 -10.12 -5.49 -17.20
CA THR A 599 -8.81 -6.11 -17.50
C THR A 599 -8.86 -7.60 -17.23
N TYR A 600 -8.36 -8.39 -18.17
CA TYR A 600 -8.31 -9.84 -18.09
C TYR A 600 -6.87 -10.34 -18.23
N THR A 601 -6.49 -11.31 -17.40
CA THR A 601 -5.15 -11.91 -17.39
C THR A 601 -5.24 -13.38 -17.78
N LEU A 602 -4.35 -13.83 -18.67
CA LEU A 602 -4.16 -15.25 -18.95
C LEU A 602 -3.17 -15.80 -17.94
N LEU A 603 -3.56 -16.85 -17.22
CA LEU A 603 -2.70 -17.58 -16.28
C LEU A 603 -2.56 -19.03 -16.77
N GLY A 604 -1.37 -19.60 -16.83
CA GLY A 604 -1.21 -20.99 -17.26
C GLY A 604 0.12 -21.61 -16.86
N LYS A 605 0.42 -22.78 -17.41
CA LYS A 605 1.60 -23.58 -17.08
C LYS A 605 2.52 -23.74 -18.29
N ILE A 606 3.74 -23.22 -18.18
CA ILE A 606 4.78 -23.37 -19.20
C ILE A 606 5.33 -24.81 -19.16
N PRO A 607 5.57 -25.46 -20.32
CA PRO A 607 6.11 -26.83 -20.35
C PRO A 607 7.52 -26.90 -19.74
N SER A 608 7.85 -28.03 -19.10
CA SER A 608 9.19 -28.29 -18.53
C SER A 608 10.31 -28.32 -19.58
N THR A 609 9.98 -28.56 -20.85
CA THR A 609 10.91 -28.57 -21.97
C THR A 609 11.28 -27.18 -22.50
N ALA A 610 10.71 -26.10 -21.92
CA ALA A 610 11.01 -24.75 -22.37
C ALA A 610 12.44 -24.34 -22.02
N SER A 611 13.13 -23.76 -23.01
CA SER A 611 14.51 -23.29 -22.83
C SER A 611 14.56 -22.06 -21.92
N ASN A 612 15.62 -21.98 -21.09
CA ASN A 612 15.88 -20.77 -20.31
C ASN A 612 16.07 -19.56 -21.22
N GLY A 613 15.40 -18.45 -20.91
CA GLY A 613 15.38 -17.23 -21.73
C GLY A 613 14.37 -17.22 -22.88
N ALA A 614 13.60 -18.30 -23.10
CA ALA A 614 12.54 -18.30 -24.11
C ALA A 614 11.49 -17.22 -23.80
N VAL A 615 11.10 -16.41 -24.78
CA VAL A 615 10.05 -15.40 -24.63
C VAL A 615 8.75 -15.95 -25.19
N VAL A 616 7.65 -15.85 -24.45
CA VAL A 616 6.29 -16.26 -24.84
C VAL A 616 5.43 -15.00 -24.99
N THR A 617 4.68 -14.89 -26.08
CA THR A 617 3.76 -13.76 -26.31
C THR A 617 2.43 -14.27 -26.85
N PHE A 618 1.35 -13.97 -26.15
CA PHE A 618 -0.01 -14.23 -26.62
C PHE A 618 -0.52 -13.05 -27.46
N SER A 619 -1.26 -13.36 -28.52
CA SER A 619 -1.89 -12.39 -29.40
C SER A 619 -3.29 -12.86 -29.78
N SER A 620 -4.19 -11.95 -30.13
CA SER A 620 -5.54 -12.30 -30.59
C SER A 620 -5.99 -11.36 -31.70
N ILE A 621 -6.92 -11.83 -32.52
CA ILE A 621 -7.58 -11.05 -33.59
C ILE A 621 -9.09 -11.11 -33.30
N PRO A 622 -9.65 -10.18 -32.51
CA PRO A 622 -11.05 -10.27 -32.10
C PRO A 622 -12.04 -10.34 -33.28
N SER A 623 -11.80 -9.58 -34.35
CA SER A 623 -12.70 -9.54 -35.53
C SER A 623 -12.91 -10.88 -36.24
N SER A 624 -11.98 -11.83 -36.13
CA SER A 624 -12.08 -13.14 -36.79
C SER A 624 -11.91 -14.33 -35.84
N GLY A 625 -11.23 -14.15 -34.72
CA GLY A 625 -10.92 -15.19 -33.74
C GLY A 625 -11.93 -15.28 -32.60
N TRP A 626 -12.82 -14.29 -32.45
CA TRP A 626 -13.88 -14.32 -31.46
C TRP A 626 -15.22 -14.53 -32.17
N THR A 627 -15.95 -15.58 -31.80
CA THR A 627 -17.16 -16.00 -32.55
C THR A 627 -18.39 -16.07 -31.67
N ASN A 628 -19.55 -15.96 -32.33
CA ASN A 628 -20.88 -15.93 -31.72
C ASN A 628 -21.01 -14.85 -30.62
N VAL A 629 -20.48 -13.67 -30.89
CA VAL A 629 -20.56 -12.52 -29.99
C VAL A 629 -21.98 -11.98 -29.98
N LYS A 630 -22.61 -11.95 -28.81
CA LYS A 630 -23.99 -11.50 -28.62
C LYS A 630 -24.10 -10.50 -27.48
N GLY A 631 -25.09 -9.62 -27.52
CA GLY A 631 -25.50 -8.86 -26.33
C GLY A 631 -25.98 -9.83 -25.24
N ASP A 632 -25.51 -9.63 -24.01
CA ASP A 632 -25.78 -10.51 -22.86
C ASP A 632 -27.27 -10.48 -22.45
N VAL A 633 -27.93 -9.33 -22.65
CA VAL A 633 -29.36 -9.16 -22.36
C VAL A 633 -30.18 -9.30 -23.64
N THR A 634 -29.73 -8.71 -24.75
CA THR A 634 -30.52 -8.65 -25.99
C THR A 634 -30.43 -9.91 -26.83
N GLY A 635 -29.33 -10.67 -26.74
CA GLY A 635 -29.05 -11.80 -27.62
C GLY A 635 -28.71 -11.42 -29.07
N ASN A 636 -28.63 -10.12 -29.39
CA ASN A 636 -28.33 -9.62 -30.73
C ASN A 636 -26.87 -9.90 -31.11
N SER A 637 -26.61 -10.32 -32.34
CA SER A 637 -25.26 -10.52 -32.84
C SER A 637 -24.50 -9.20 -32.96
N ILE A 638 -23.28 -9.17 -32.45
CA ILE A 638 -22.38 -8.00 -32.49
C ILE A 638 -21.16 -8.36 -33.34
N SER A 639 -20.84 -7.53 -34.32
CA SER A 639 -19.61 -7.68 -35.09
C SER A 639 -18.47 -6.91 -34.44
N LEU A 640 -17.36 -7.60 -34.17
CA LEU A 640 -16.14 -6.97 -33.64
C LEU A 640 -15.29 -6.42 -34.78
N THR A 641 -14.82 -5.18 -34.65
CA THR A 641 -13.98 -4.51 -35.67
C THR A 641 -12.49 -4.45 -35.27
N GLN A 642 -12.15 -4.91 -34.07
CA GLN A 642 -10.80 -4.79 -33.51
C GLN A 642 -9.83 -5.77 -34.21
N GLY A 643 -8.71 -5.23 -34.70
CA GLY A 643 -7.65 -5.98 -35.36
C GLY A 643 -6.73 -6.71 -34.39
N THR A 644 -5.62 -7.24 -34.90
CA THR A 644 -4.64 -7.99 -34.10
C THR A 644 -4.02 -7.14 -32.99
N PHE A 645 -3.92 -7.70 -31.79
CA PHE A 645 -3.11 -7.13 -30.71
C PHE A 645 -2.24 -8.22 -30.05
N SER A 646 -1.08 -7.80 -29.54
CA SER A 646 -0.17 -8.65 -28.76
C SER A 646 -0.15 -8.21 -27.31
N MET A 647 -0.23 -9.17 -26.39
CA MET A 647 -0.08 -8.96 -24.96
C MET A 647 1.39 -8.66 -24.62
N ASN A 648 1.66 -8.25 -23.37
CA ASN A 648 3.05 -8.15 -22.90
C ASN A 648 3.76 -9.50 -22.95
N ALA A 649 5.01 -9.49 -23.39
CA ALA A 649 5.84 -10.69 -23.53
C ALA A 649 6.34 -11.17 -22.16
N MET A 650 6.37 -12.49 -21.95
CA MET A 650 6.82 -13.13 -20.72
C MET A 650 8.10 -13.91 -20.99
N THR A 651 9.10 -13.80 -20.12
CA THR A 651 10.39 -14.48 -20.31
C THR A 651 10.52 -15.69 -19.40
N VAL A 652 10.70 -16.88 -19.98
CA VAL A 652 10.94 -18.11 -19.25
C VAL A 652 12.29 -18.04 -18.55
N LYS A 653 12.30 -18.28 -17.24
CA LYS A 653 13.50 -18.48 -16.43
C LYS A 653 13.43 -19.85 -15.75
N ALA A 654 14.43 -20.68 -15.99
CA ALA A 654 14.56 -21.96 -15.30
C ALA A 654 15.02 -21.74 -13.84
N GLY A 655 14.77 -22.72 -12.98
CA GLY A 655 15.40 -22.75 -11.65
C GLY A 655 16.93 -22.75 -11.77
N SER A 656 17.62 -21.96 -10.96
CA SER A 656 19.07 -21.83 -11.00
C SER A 656 19.62 -21.64 -9.58
N LEU A 657 20.77 -22.26 -9.31
CA LEU A 657 21.52 -22.05 -8.08
C LEU A 657 23.01 -21.98 -8.41
N SER A 658 23.69 -20.95 -7.92
CA SER A 658 25.15 -20.92 -7.87
C SER A 658 25.59 -21.15 -6.43
N ILE A 659 26.57 -22.03 -6.22
CA ILE A 659 27.14 -22.32 -4.90
C ILE A 659 28.59 -21.82 -4.93
N GLY A 660 28.94 -21.00 -3.96
CA GLY A 660 30.27 -20.43 -3.83
C GLY A 660 30.70 -20.27 -2.38
N LYS A 661 31.94 -19.84 -2.21
CA LYS A 661 32.49 -19.43 -0.91
C LYS A 661 32.28 -17.94 -0.73
N ASP A 662 32.03 -17.51 0.51
CA ASP A 662 31.98 -16.09 0.82
C ASP A 662 33.40 -15.51 0.82
N ALA A 663 33.71 -14.68 -0.18
CA ALA A 663 35.02 -14.07 -0.33
C ALA A 663 35.43 -13.14 0.82
N THR A 664 34.50 -12.74 1.69
CA THR A 664 34.79 -11.93 2.89
C THR A 664 35.30 -12.75 4.06
N PHE A 665 35.16 -14.08 4.02
CA PHE A 665 35.68 -14.96 5.05
C PHE A 665 37.18 -15.21 4.82
N ALA A 666 38.02 -14.59 5.64
CA ALA A 666 39.47 -14.64 5.52
C ALA A 666 40.08 -15.83 6.28
N SER A 667 41.24 -16.30 5.80
CA SER A 667 42.11 -17.20 6.56
C SER A 667 42.45 -16.58 7.91
N LYS A 668 42.45 -17.40 8.97
CA LYS A 668 42.71 -16.93 10.34
C LYS A 668 43.39 -18.02 11.16
N THR A 669 44.13 -17.60 12.17
CA THR A 669 44.68 -18.49 13.18
C THR A 669 43.72 -18.58 14.36
N ILE A 670 43.47 -19.80 14.83
CA ILE A 670 42.67 -20.10 16.02
C ILE A 670 43.51 -20.95 16.98
N VAL A 671 43.03 -21.13 18.21
CA VAL A 671 43.69 -21.95 19.23
C VAL A 671 42.95 -23.28 19.44
N PRO A 672 43.61 -24.32 20.00
CA PRO A 672 42.94 -25.55 20.43
C PRO A 672 41.81 -25.30 21.44
N GLY A 673 40.84 -26.21 21.50
CA GLY A 673 39.77 -26.22 22.52
C GLY A 673 38.53 -25.36 22.24
N GLY A 674 38.52 -24.59 21.14
CA GLY A 674 37.39 -23.75 20.77
C GLY A 674 36.10 -24.54 20.47
N THR A 675 34.95 -24.05 20.94
CA THR A 675 33.63 -24.62 20.62
C THR A 675 32.89 -23.75 19.60
N ASN A 676 32.13 -24.37 18.69
CA ASN A 676 31.33 -23.69 17.66
C ASN A 676 32.12 -22.64 16.84
N VAL A 677 33.38 -22.95 16.52
CA VAL A 677 34.28 -22.08 15.77
C VAL A 677 33.88 -22.09 14.30
N GLU A 678 33.62 -20.92 13.72
CA GLU A 678 33.31 -20.79 12.29
C GLU A 678 34.54 -21.12 11.44
N MET A 679 34.42 -22.19 10.64
CA MET A 679 35.48 -22.76 9.80
C MET A 679 35.39 -22.31 8.35
N ALA A 680 34.17 -22.08 7.85
CA ALA A 680 33.93 -21.61 6.48
C ALA A 680 32.56 -20.95 6.35
N ARG A 681 32.41 -20.20 5.26
CA ARG A 681 31.16 -19.55 4.90
C ARG A 681 30.87 -19.77 3.42
N PHE A 682 29.66 -20.21 3.12
CA PHE A 682 29.19 -20.54 1.79
C PHE A 682 28.03 -19.67 1.38
N GLN A 683 27.96 -19.29 0.11
CA GLN A 683 26.87 -18.53 -0.48
C GLN A 683 26.11 -19.40 -1.49
N LEU A 684 24.80 -19.47 -1.30
CA LEU A 684 23.84 -20.13 -2.18
C LEU A 684 23.05 -19.04 -2.90
N ASP A 685 23.42 -18.75 -4.13
CA ASP A 685 22.90 -17.66 -4.94
C ASP A 685 21.81 -18.16 -5.90
N ALA A 686 20.57 -17.76 -5.62
CA ALA A 686 19.39 -18.01 -6.46
C ALA A 686 18.90 -16.73 -7.16
N GLN A 687 19.73 -15.70 -7.30
CA GLN A 687 19.33 -14.41 -7.88
C GLN A 687 18.84 -14.54 -9.32
N GLN A 688 19.40 -15.49 -10.08
CA GLN A 688 19.03 -15.76 -11.46
C GLN A 688 17.94 -16.85 -11.61
N SER A 689 17.42 -17.38 -10.50
CA SER A 689 16.43 -18.45 -10.51
C SER A 689 15.03 -17.95 -10.90
N GLY A 690 14.31 -18.73 -11.71
CA GLY A 690 12.90 -18.48 -12.02
C GLY A 690 11.91 -18.87 -10.91
N GLU A 691 12.34 -19.73 -9.97
CA GLU A 691 11.55 -20.23 -8.84
C GLU A 691 12.41 -20.37 -7.58
N ASP A 692 11.78 -20.49 -6.42
CA ASP A 692 12.50 -20.81 -5.17
C ASP A 692 13.18 -22.17 -5.29
N VAL A 693 14.35 -22.31 -4.67
CA VAL A 693 15.21 -23.48 -4.78
C VAL A 693 15.24 -24.23 -3.46
N ARG A 694 15.23 -25.56 -3.52
CA ARG A 694 15.32 -26.45 -2.35
C ARG A 694 16.60 -27.27 -2.41
N VAL A 695 17.32 -27.31 -1.28
CA VAL A 695 18.54 -28.10 -1.08
C VAL A 695 18.37 -28.95 0.18
N SER A 696 18.51 -30.27 0.07
CA SER A 696 18.33 -31.20 1.21
C SER A 696 19.62 -31.59 1.90
N SER A 697 20.76 -31.39 1.25
CA SER A 697 22.08 -31.69 1.79
C SER A 697 23.13 -30.76 1.20
N PHE A 698 24.22 -30.57 1.93
CA PHE A 698 25.37 -29.81 1.48
C PHE A 698 26.58 -30.74 1.40
N LEU A 699 27.25 -30.77 0.25
CA LEU A 699 28.49 -31.52 0.09
C LEU A 699 29.67 -30.63 0.46
N THR A 700 30.45 -31.06 1.45
CA THR A 700 31.68 -30.38 1.88
C THR A 700 32.91 -31.15 1.41
N SER A 701 33.99 -30.43 1.11
CA SER A 701 35.32 -30.97 0.87
C SER A 701 36.28 -30.37 1.89
N LEU A 702 36.80 -31.18 2.82
CA LEU A 702 37.76 -30.76 3.83
C LEU A 702 39.18 -31.13 3.39
N ALA A 703 40.06 -30.13 3.27
CA ALA A 703 41.49 -30.32 3.14
C ALA A 703 42.19 -30.07 4.47
N VAL A 704 43.12 -30.94 4.82
CA VAL A 704 44.03 -30.79 5.97
C VAL A 704 45.48 -30.96 5.52
N ASN A 705 46.43 -30.38 6.26
CA ASN A 705 47.86 -30.52 5.98
C ASN A 705 48.43 -31.88 6.41
N THR A 706 47.80 -32.56 7.37
CA THR A 706 48.19 -33.91 7.80
C THR A 706 46.95 -34.72 8.14
N ALA A 707 46.90 -35.99 7.72
CA ALA A 707 45.69 -36.81 7.77
C ALA A 707 45.14 -37.05 9.18
N THR A 708 45.98 -36.97 10.21
CA THR A 708 45.56 -37.10 11.62
C THR A 708 44.74 -35.92 12.13
N ASN A 709 44.78 -34.77 11.45
CA ASN A 709 44.22 -33.53 11.96
C ASN A 709 42.70 -33.47 11.79
N SER A 710 42.09 -34.24 10.88
CA SER A 710 40.63 -34.28 10.72
C SER A 710 39.89 -34.63 12.01
N ASN A 711 40.43 -35.55 12.80
CA ASN A 711 39.91 -35.96 14.11
C ASN A 711 40.00 -34.86 15.18
N GLU A 712 40.69 -33.75 14.89
CA GLU A 712 40.73 -32.58 15.77
C GLU A 712 39.47 -31.71 15.60
N LEU A 713 38.67 -31.95 14.56
CA LEU A 713 37.36 -31.33 14.37
C LEU A 713 36.25 -32.29 14.78
N SER A 714 35.23 -31.77 15.46
CA SER A 714 34.03 -32.52 15.79
C SER A 714 32.81 -31.61 15.79
N ALA A 715 31.62 -32.20 15.84
CA ALA A 715 30.37 -31.48 15.94
C ALA A 715 30.20 -30.36 14.89
N CYS A 716 30.59 -30.63 13.63
CA CYS A 716 30.50 -29.67 12.54
C CYS A 716 29.04 -29.49 12.07
N GLN A 717 28.55 -28.26 12.12
CA GLN A 717 27.18 -27.90 11.78
C GLN A 717 27.11 -26.67 10.89
N PHE A 718 26.18 -26.69 9.93
CA PHE A 718 25.77 -25.54 9.15
C PHE A 718 24.77 -24.70 9.92
N TYR A 719 24.91 -23.38 9.79
CA TYR A 719 24.01 -22.40 10.39
C TYR A 719 23.47 -21.43 9.32
N ASP A 720 22.15 -21.21 9.33
CA ASP A 720 21.48 -20.07 8.70
C ASP A 720 21.19 -19.05 9.81
N GLY A 721 22.02 -18.00 9.89
CA GLY A 721 22.03 -17.10 11.04
C GLY A 721 22.36 -17.83 12.35
N SER A 722 21.41 -17.90 13.27
CA SER A 722 21.54 -18.63 14.55
C SER A 722 21.00 -20.06 14.51
N THR A 723 20.33 -20.47 13.43
CA THR A 723 19.64 -21.76 13.34
C THR A 723 20.57 -22.83 12.79
N ALA A 724 20.83 -23.88 13.55
CA ALA A 724 21.55 -25.05 13.07
C ALA A 724 20.70 -25.84 12.06
N LEU A 725 21.30 -26.26 10.95
CA LEU A 725 20.62 -26.95 9.85
C LEU A 725 20.81 -28.47 9.88
N ASN A 726 21.80 -28.99 10.60
CA ASN A 726 22.06 -30.42 10.74
C ASN A 726 22.36 -30.75 12.22
N THR A 727 21.44 -31.43 12.89
CA THR A 727 21.51 -31.77 14.32
C THR A 727 21.40 -33.28 14.55
N GLY A 728 21.58 -33.73 15.79
CA GLY A 728 21.48 -35.16 16.13
C GLY A 728 22.43 -36.03 15.30
N SER A 729 21.87 -37.02 14.58
CA SER A 729 22.64 -37.93 13.72
C SER A 729 23.17 -37.29 12.44
N ASN A 730 22.73 -36.08 12.08
CA ASN A 730 23.18 -35.37 10.87
C ASN A 730 24.41 -34.48 11.12
N VAL A 731 24.89 -34.41 12.36
CA VAL A 731 26.09 -33.63 12.70
C VAL A 731 27.32 -34.25 12.04
N LEU A 732 28.09 -33.43 11.32
CA LEU A 732 29.30 -33.86 10.63
C LEU A 732 30.45 -34.04 11.62
N ASN A 733 31.12 -35.20 11.58
CA ASN A 733 32.32 -35.49 12.36
C ASN A 733 33.40 -36.03 11.41
N PRO A 734 34.30 -35.16 10.93
CA PRO A 734 35.37 -35.56 10.00
C PRO A 734 36.24 -36.66 10.62
N SER A 735 36.55 -37.70 9.84
CA SER A 735 37.33 -38.85 10.33
C SER A 735 38.07 -39.63 9.25
N ALA A 736 38.04 -39.18 7.99
CA ALA A 736 38.72 -39.87 6.91
C ALA A 736 40.25 -39.89 7.08
N THR A 737 40.88 -40.85 6.41
CA THR A 737 42.34 -41.03 6.37
C THR A 737 42.97 -40.61 5.04
N SER A 738 42.16 -40.20 4.06
CA SER A 738 42.58 -39.68 2.75
C SER A 738 41.93 -38.32 2.45
N PHE A 739 42.69 -37.39 1.84
CA PHE A 739 42.29 -35.98 1.71
C PHE A 739 42.41 -35.43 0.28
N PRO A 740 41.52 -34.51 -0.14
CA PRO A 740 40.45 -33.91 0.67
C PRO A 740 39.28 -34.88 0.97
N GLU A 741 38.80 -34.87 2.21
CA GLU A 741 37.65 -35.65 2.68
C GLU A 741 36.37 -35.03 2.12
N THR A 742 35.49 -35.83 1.50
CA THR A 742 34.23 -35.32 0.96
C THR A 742 33.05 -35.94 1.69
N ASP A 743 32.24 -35.11 2.32
CA ASP A 743 31.09 -35.54 3.11
C ASP A 743 29.80 -34.92 2.61
N THR A 744 28.72 -35.70 2.64
CA THR A 744 27.37 -35.20 2.39
C THR A 744 26.70 -34.94 3.74
N THR A 745 26.51 -33.67 4.08
CA THR A 745 25.80 -33.27 5.29
C THR A 745 24.32 -33.10 4.98
N THR A 746 23.48 -33.99 5.48
CA THR A 746 22.01 -33.88 5.35
C THR A 746 21.48 -32.79 6.27
N PHE A 747 20.58 -31.94 5.78
CA PHE A 747 19.88 -30.99 6.63
C PHE A 747 18.67 -31.64 7.30
N ASP A 748 18.37 -31.27 8.55
CA ASP A 748 17.24 -31.79 9.32
C ASP A 748 15.89 -31.51 8.63
N GLN A 749 15.84 -30.38 7.91
CA GLN A 749 14.78 -30.04 6.98
C GLN A 749 15.39 -29.47 5.70
N PRO A 750 14.78 -29.70 4.52
CA PRO A 750 15.27 -29.11 3.28
C PRO A 750 15.30 -27.58 3.35
N LEU A 751 16.46 -27.00 3.04
CA LEU A 751 16.66 -25.56 3.03
C LEU A 751 16.01 -24.94 1.80
N LEU A 752 15.16 -23.93 2.02
CA LEU A 752 14.56 -23.12 0.97
C LEU A 752 15.39 -21.84 0.75
N ILE A 753 15.75 -21.59 -0.51
CA ILE A 753 16.41 -20.38 -0.98
C ILE A 753 15.43 -19.67 -1.92
N ALA A 754 14.97 -18.48 -1.52
CA ALA A 754 14.02 -17.72 -2.33
C ALA A 754 14.67 -17.25 -3.63
N LYS A 755 13.94 -17.28 -4.74
CA LYS A 755 14.43 -16.70 -6.01
C LYS A 755 14.76 -15.22 -5.83
N GLY A 756 15.76 -14.74 -6.55
CA GLY A 756 16.18 -13.34 -6.44
C GLY A 756 17.06 -13.05 -5.21
N THR A 757 17.42 -14.06 -4.41
CA THR A 757 18.18 -13.88 -3.16
C THR A 757 19.49 -14.68 -3.13
N VAL A 758 20.40 -14.26 -2.25
CA VAL A 758 21.60 -15.02 -1.86
C VAL A 758 21.44 -15.43 -0.40
N LYS A 759 21.64 -16.71 -0.09
CA LYS A 759 21.63 -17.23 1.28
C LYS A 759 23.04 -17.60 1.71
N THR A 760 23.45 -17.12 2.88
CA THR A 760 24.80 -17.33 3.43
C THR A 760 24.74 -18.33 4.57
N LEU A 761 25.48 -19.44 4.45
CA LEU A 761 25.59 -20.47 5.47
C LEU A 761 26.96 -20.44 6.13
N SER A 762 27.00 -20.55 7.45
CA SER A 762 28.25 -20.67 8.21
C SER A 762 28.45 -22.12 8.64
N LEU A 763 29.60 -22.71 8.33
CA LEU A 763 30.01 -24.00 8.86
C LEU A 763 30.81 -23.78 10.14
N LYS A 764 30.34 -24.32 11.26
CA LYS A 764 30.99 -24.20 12.57
C LYS A 764 31.30 -25.56 13.15
N CYS A 765 32.48 -25.72 13.76
CA CYS A 765 32.93 -26.98 14.36
C CYS A 765 33.50 -26.74 15.76
N ASN A 766 33.51 -27.78 16.59
CA ASN A 766 34.36 -27.82 17.78
C ASN A 766 35.78 -28.24 17.38
N VAL A 767 36.77 -27.66 18.06
CA VAL A 767 38.20 -27.94 17.91
C VAL A 767 38.69 -28.63 19.16
N SER A 768 39.37 -29.76 19.00
CA SER A 768 39.96 -30.51 20.10
C SER A 768 40.89 -29.64 20.94
N GLY A 769 40.86 -29.81 22.27
CA GLY A 769 41.85 -29.21 23.18
C GLY A 769 43.27 -29.74 22.96
N SER A 770 43.40 -30.89 22.29
CA SER A 770 44.66 -31.50 21.91
C SER A 770 45.05 -31.25 20.45
N ALA A 771 44.39 -30.28 19.78
CA ALA A 771 44.70 -29.95 18.39
C ALA A 771 46.17 -29.51 18.24
N THR A 772 46.84 -30.02 17.21
CA THR A 772 48.27 -29.85 17.02
C THR A 772 48.60 -28.45 16.49
N ASP A 773 49.67 -27.84 17.02
CA ASP A 773 50.19 -26.59 16.49
C ASP A 773 50.48 -26.72 14.99
N THR A 774 50.09 -25.71 14.22
CA THR A 774 50.20 -25.64 12.75
C THR A 774 49.21 -26.52 11.96
N ALA A 775 48.31 -27.27 12.59
CA ALA A 775 47.25 -27.96 11.88
C ALA A 775 46.43 -26.97 11.04
N THR A 776 46.11 -27.31 9.79
CA THR A 776 45.32 -26.45 8.91
C THR A 776 44.04 -27.14 8.47
N PHE A 777 42.94 -26.40 8.45
CA PHE A 777 41.63 -26.83 7.96
C PHE A 777 41.14 -25.89 6.87
N ALA A 778 40.78 -26.43 5.72
CA ALA A 778 40.25 -25.67 4.61
C ALA A 778 39.01 -26.38 4.07
N PHE A 779 37.84 -25.82 4.34
CA PHE A 779 36.58 -26.33 3.80
C PHE A 779 36.25 -25.66 2.48
N ASP A 780 35.87 -26.49 1.51
CA ASP A 780 35.28 -26.10 0.24
C ASP A 780 33.92 -26.79 0.06
N HIS A 781 33.17 -26.41 -0.96
CA HIS A 781 32.04 -27.21 -1.42
C HIS A 781 32.57 -28.44 -2.18
N GLY A 782 31.84 -29.55 -2.14
CA GLY A 782 32.13 -30.73 -2.96
C GLY A 782 31.92 -30.48 -4.46
N ALA A 783 32.02 -31.53 -5.28
CA ALA A 783 31.78 -31.42 -6.72
C ALA A 783 30.35 -30.91 -7.00
N ILE A 784 30.22 -29.76 -7.67
CA ILE A 784 28.93 -29.07 -7.90
C ILE A 784 27.88 -29.99 -8.57
N GLY A 785 28.30 -30.85 -9.51
CA GLY A 785 27.40 -31.79 -10.19
C GLY A 785 26.79 -32.86 -9.28
N SER A 786 27.27 -33.00 -8.04
CA SER A 786 26.78 -33.97 -7.06
C SER A 786 25.78 -33.38 -6.05
N PHE A 787 25.51 -32.08 -6.11
CA PHE A 787 24.47 -31.46 -5.28
C PHE A 787 23.08 -31.84 -5.79
N SER A 788 22.21 -32.30 -4.88
CA SER A 788 20.78 -32.51 -5.16
C SER A 788 20.03 -31.20 -4.94
N VAL A 789 19.76 -30.50 -6.04
CA VAL A 789 19.04 -29.22 -6.03
C VAL A 789 17.77 -29.38 -6.83
N THR A 790 16.65 -28.92 -6.26
CA THR A 790 15.34 -29.00 -6.93
C THR A 790 14.62 -27.66 -6.88
N GLY A 791 13.81 -27.38 -7.88
CA GLY A 791 12.82 -26.31 -7.80
C GLY A 791 11.82 -26.60 -6.68
N ALA A 792 11.63 -25.67 -5.77
CA ALA A 792 10.83 -25.88 -4.57
C ALA A 792 9.35 -26.17 -4.89
N THR A 793 8.85 -25.59 -5.99
CA THR A 793 7.47 -25.77 -6.46
C THR A 793 7.41 -26.74 -7.64
N SER A 794 8.29 -26.60 -8.64
CA SER A 794 8.25 -27.45 -9.84
C SER A 794 8.66 -28.90 -9.57
N GLY A 795 9.49 -29.14 -8.56
CA GLY A 795 10.16 -30.42 -8.33
C GLY A 795 11.22 -30.77 -9.38
N ASN A 796 11.50 -29.87 -10.33
CA ASN A 796 12.49 -30.13 -11.38
C ASN A 796 13.91 -30.13 -10.78
N THR A 797 14.75 -31.05 -11.24
CA THR A 797 16.18 -31.05 -10.90
C THR A 797 16.85 -29.80 -11.48
N ILE A 798 17.62 -29.10 -10.65
CA ILE A 798 18.43 -27.95 -11.02
C ILE A 798 19.90 -28.37 -10.99
N THR A 799 20.61 -28.20 -12.11
CA THR A 799 22.07 -28.35 -12.10
C THR A 799 22.67 -27.07 -11.51
N ALA A 800 23.24 -27.17 -10.30
CA ALA A 800 23.94 -26.06 -9.69
C ALA A 800 25.18 -25.66 -10.51
N THR A 801 25.64 -24.43 -10.31
CA THR A 801 26.89 -23.90 -10.90
C THR A 801 27.85 -23.49 -9.79
N SER A 802 29.16 -23.43 -10.08
CA SER A 802 30.13 -22.86 -9.14
C SER A 802 30.25 -21.35 -9.31
N ALA A 803 30.36 -20.64 -8.18
CA ALA A 803 30.89 -19.29 -8.16
C ALA A 803 32.36 -19.32 -7.72
N ALA A 804 33.21 -18.53 -8.38
CA ALA A 804 34.63 -18.46 -8.05
C ALA A 804 34.84 -17.85 -6.64
N GLY A 805 35.69 -18.47 -5.84
CA GLY A 805 36.08 -17.96 -4.52
C GLY A 805 37.35 -18.64 -4.02
N SER A 806 38.15 -17.90 -3.26
CA SER A 806 39.35 -18.44 -2.61
C SER A 806 38.96 -19.25 -1.38
N THR A 807 39.62 -20.39 -1.17
CA THR A 807 39.43 -21.20 0.04
C THR A 807 40.17 -20.53 1.20
N ALA A 808 39.47 -20.23 2.28
CA ALA A 808 40.07 -19.77 3.51
C ALA A 808 40.73 -20.95 4.24
N THR A 809 41.92 -20.74 4.75
CA THR A 809 42.64 -21.72 5.57
C THR A 809 42.57 -21.28 7.03
N ILE A 810 42.02 -22.14 7.87
CA ILE A 810 42.04 -22.00 9.31
C ILE A 810 43.28 -22.71 9.83
N THR A 811 44.13 -22.03 10.60
CA THR A 811 45.36 -22.60 11.14
C THR A 811 45.28 -22.66 12.66
N ILE A 812 45.63 -23.80 13.26
CA ILE A 812 45.85 -23.91 14.69
C ILE A 812 47.19 -23.27 15.03
N GLY A 813 47.19 -22.34 15.97
CA GLY A 813 48.40 -21.73 16.51
C GLY A 813 48.26 -21.48 18.00
N SER A 814 49.37 -21.07 18.61
CA SER A 814 49.44 -20.75 20.03
C SER A 814 48.96 -19.33 20.32
N ALA A 815 48.37 -19.14 21.50
CA ALA A 815 48.02 -17.83 22.00
C ALA A 815 49.25 -17.06 22.46
N GLY A 816 49.22 -15.73 22.30
CA GLY A 816 50.28 -14.84 22.75
C GLY A 816 49.77 -13.82 23.76
N LEU A 817 50.62 -13.48 24.72
CA LEU A 817 50.47 -12.33 25.60
C LEU A 817 51.79 -11.55 25.56
N SER A 818 51.74 -10.25 25.29
CA SER A 818 52.91 -9.39 25.34
C SER A 818 52.59 -8.12 26.12
N VAL A 819 53.63 -7.48 26.67
CA VAL A 819 53.52 -6.23 27.41
C VAL A 819 54.57 -5.22 26.92
N SER A 820 54.16 -3.96 26.86
CA SER A 820 55.01 -2.83 26.50
C SER A 820 54.65 -1.60 27.34
N THR A 821 55.53 -0.61 27.37
CA THR A 821 55.22 0.68 28.01
C THR A 821 54.20 1.42 27.15
N ASP A 822 53.09 1.84 27.77
CA ASP A 822 52.03 2.58 27.09
C ASP A 822 52.43 4.07 26.93
N ALA A 823 51.97 4.73 25.87
CA ALA A 823 52.25 6.14 25.63
C ALA A 823 51.65 7.09 26.70
N SER A 824 50.64 6.62 27.45
CA SER A 824 50.07 7.32 28.61
C SER A 824 50.92 7.22 29.88
N SER A 825 52.00 6.42 29.87
CA SER A 825 52.92 6.33 31.00
C SER A 825 53.53 7.72 31.28
N PRO A 826 53.53 8.19 32.53
CA PRO A 826 54.02 9.52 32.85
C PRO A 826 55.51 9.66 32.53
N GLY A 827 55.90 10.85 32.06
CA GLY A 827 57.31 11.24 32.00
C GLY A 827 57.91 11.39 33.41
N TYR A 828 59.18 11.78 33.48
CA TYR A 828 59.85 12.07 34.75
C TYR A 828 59.04 13.07 35.58
N MET A 829 58.80 12.73 36.84
CA MET A 829 58.13 13.60 37.79
C MET A 829 58.73 13.45 39.19
N VAL A 830 58.44 14.43 40.04
CA VAL A 830 58.81 14.39 41.46
C VAL A 830 57.56 14.14 42.31
N ALA A 831 57.74 13.45 43.43
CA ALA A 831 56.67 13.23 44.41
C ALA A 831 57.18 13.40 45.83
N ALA A 832 56.28 13.81 46.73
CA ALA A 832 56.58 13.84 48.15
C ALA A 832 56.48 12.43 48.76
N ALA A 833 57.39 12.13 49.69
CA ALA A 833 57.39 10.91 50.49
C ALA A 833 56.09 10.79 51.31
N GLY A 834 55.63 9.57 51.53
CA GLY A 834 54.34 9.33 52.20
C GLY A 834 53.13 9.78 51.38
N SER A 835 53.27 10.05 50.08
CA SER A 835 52.13 10.20 49.17
C SER A 835 51.60 8.83 48.76
N THR A 836 50.29 8.77 48.53
CA THR A 836 49.57 7.54 48.18
C THR A 836 48.93 7.70 46.80
N GLY A 837 48.94 6.63 46.00
CA GLY A 837 48.27 6.60 44.70
C GLY A 837 48.97 7.40 43.61
N SER A 838 50.27 7.64 43.73
CA SER A 838 51.07 8.33 42.71
C SER A 838 51.22 7.44 41.48
N THR A 839 50.77 7.89 40.31
CA THR A 839 50.95 7.14 39.05
C THR A 839 52.44 7.09 38.69
N ILE A 840 52.99 5.89 38.56
CA ILE A 840 54.41 5.67 38.27
C ILE A 840 54.65 5.00 36.90
N GLY A 841 53.61 4.48 36.26
CA GLY A 841 53.70 3.82 34.96
C GLY A 841 52.35 3.46 34.36
N ALA A 842 52.31 3.24 33.05
CA ALA A 842 51.19 2.61 32.35
C ALA A 842 51.72 1.56 31.37
N PHE A 843 51.09 0.40 31.34
CA PHE A 843 51.55 -0.77 30.58
C PHE A 843 50.46 -1.30 29.68
N ARG A 844 50.78 -1.49 28.40
CA ARG A 844 49.88 -2.04 27.39
C ARG A 844 50.13 -3.53 27.24
N PHE A 845 49.11 -4.33 27.53
CA PHE A 845 49.06 -5.76 27.32
C PHE A 845 48.34 -6.06 26.00
N THR A 846 48.95 -6.89 25.16
CA THR A 846 48.43 -7.26 23.83
C THR A 846 48.30 -8.76 23.73
N THR A 847 47.16 -9.25 23.26
CA THR A 847 46.93 -10.68 23.02
C THR A 847 46.93 -11.03 21.53
N THR A 848 47.24 -12.28 21.20
CA THR A 848 47.10 -12.81 19.84
C THR A 848 46.34 -14.14 19.85
N ASN A 849 45.57 -14.40 18.79
CA ASN A 849 44.82 -15.63 18.49
C ASN A 849 43.64 -15.97 19.43
N GLU A 850 43.69 -15.65 20.73
CA GLU A 850 42.55 -15.78 21.64
C GLU A 850 42.50 -14.67 22.70
N ALA A 851 41.35 -14.56 23.37
CA ALA A 851 41.21 -13.68 24.52
C ALA A 851 41.97 -14.28 25.72
N VAL A 852 42.63 -13.43 26.49
CA VAL A 852 43.40 -13.83 27.68
C VAL A 852 42.82 -13.17 28.90
N ASN A 853 42.49 -13.97 29.90
CA ASN A 853 42.15 -13.48 31.23
C ASN A 853 43.45 -13.32 32.02
N LEU A 854 43.98 -12.10 32.10
CA LEU A 854 45.17 -11.79 32.87
C LEU A 854 44.88 -12.00 34.35
N THR A 855 45.67 -12.84 35.04
CA THR A 855 45.43 -13.23 36.44
C THR A 855 46.55 -12.79 37.36
N ARG A 856 47.75 -12.54 36.82
CA ARG A 856 48.93 -12.20 37.59
C ARG A 856 49.84 -11.24 36.83
N VAL A 857 50.33 -10.23 37.52
CA VAL A 857 51.33 -9.28 37.01
C VAL A 857 52.53 -9.27 37.95
N GLY A 858 53.69 -9.62 37.41
CA GLY A 858 54.99 -9.48 38.06
C GLY A 858 55.48 -8.05 37.89
N LEU A 859 56.12 -7.52 38.92
CA LEU A 859 56.64 -6.16 38.97
C LEU A 859 58.09 -6.19 39.44
N GLN A 860 58.92 -5.37 38.81
CA GLN A 860 60.34 -5.21 39.13
C GLN A 860 60.65 -3.75 39.44
N LEU A 861 61.34 -3.51 40.55
CA LEU A 861 62.01 -2.23 40.80
C LEU A 861 63.26 -2.16 39.91
N SER A 862 63.21 -1.35 38.84
CA SER A 862 64.22 -1.38 37.77
C SER A 862 65.40 -0.44 38.00
N ASN A 863 65.23 0.62 38.80
CA ASN A 863 66.33 1.52 39.20
C ASN A 863 66.81 1.22 40.62
N THR A 864 67.70 0.24 40.73
CA THR A 864 68.29 -0.21 42.01
C THR A 864 69.56 0.56 42.40
N ALA A 865 70.04 1.46 41.53
CA ALA A 865 71.20 2.30 41.81
C ALA A 865 70.89 3.40 42.85
N SER A 866 69.62 3.80 42.94
CA SER A 866 69.17 4.84 43.87
C SER A 866 67.92 4.50 44.67
N SER A 867 67.22 3.40 44.35
CA SER A 867 66.00 3.01 45.06
C SER A 867 66.10 1.58 45.58
N THR A 868 65.34 1.31 46.63
CA THR A 868 65.22 0.00 47.27
C THR A 868 63.75 -0.32 47.52
N PRO A 869 63.41 -1.58 47.84
CA PRO A 869 62.06 -1.93 48.28
C PRO A 869 61.52 -1.08 49.44
N SER A 870 62.40 -0.52 50.28
CA SER A 870 62.00 0.34 51.41
C SER A 870 61.39 1.68 50.97
N ASP A 871 61.55 2.07 49.71
CA ASP A 871 60.92 3.28 49.15
C ASP A 871 59.42 3.14 48.88
N LEU A 872 58.92 1.90 48.86
CA LEU A 872 57.53 1.58 48.51
C LEU A 872 56.82 0.94 49.70
N LEU A 873 55.59 1.40 49.97
CA LEU A 873 54.67 0.72 50.87
C LEU A 873 53.86 -0.34 50.13
N VAL A 874 53.29 0.05 48.98
CA VAL A 874 52.51 -0.84 48.13
C VAL A 874 52.45 -0.28 46.72
N VAL A 875 52.38 -1.17 45.73
CA VAL A 875 52.08 -0.86 44.33
C VAL A 875 50.70 -1.42 43.99
N LYS A 876 49.89 -0.64 43.28
CA LYS A 876 48.51 -0.93 42.94
C LYS A 876 48.34 -0.89 41.43
N LEU A 877 47.61 -1.86 40.88
CA LEU A 877 47.29 -1.98 39.46
C LEU A 877 45.84 -1.55 39.23
N PHE A 878 45.60 -0.74 38.19
CA PHE A 878 44.29 -0.20 37.84
C PHE A 878 43.91 -0.50 36.38
N ASP A 879 42.68 -0.95 36.17
CA ASP A 879 41.99 -0.92 34.88
C ASP A 879 41.03 0.28 34.86
N GLY A 880 41.40 1.33 34.15
CA GLY A 880 40.70 2.62 34.21
C GLY A 880 40.70 3.18 35.64
N ALA A 881 39.52 3.35 36.23
CA ALA A 881 39.35 3.80 37.61
C ALA A 881 39.33 2.65 38.65
N THR A 882 39.21 1.40 38.20
CA THR A 882 39.03 0.23 39.07
C THR A 882 40.38 -0.35 39.45
N GLN A 883 40.64 -0.51 40.75
CA GLN A 883 41.82 -1.25 41.22
C GLN A 883 41.60 -2.75 40.97
N VAL A 884 42.56 -3.40 40.30
CA VAL A 884 42.48 -4.83 39.92
C VAL A 884 43.51 -5.70 40.65
N GLY A 885 44.50 -5.10 41.31
CA GLY A 885 45.45 -5.86 42.13
C GLY A 885 46.41 -4.97 42.92
N THR A 886 47.12 -5.60 43.85
CA THR A 886 48.16 -4.98 44.67
C THR A 886 49.39 -5.87 44.79
N ALA A 887 50.56 -5.26 44.90
CA ALA A 887 51.85 -5.92 45.12
C ALA A 887 52.65 -5.16 46.17
N THR A 888 53.30 -5.90 47.06
CA THR A 888 54.22 -5.34 48.07
C THR A 888 55.61 -5.93 47.84
N PHE A 889 56.64 -5.08 47.80
CA PHE A 889 58.03 -5.53 47.75
C PHE A 889 58.46 -5.88 49.18
N VAL A 890 58.86 -7.14 49.40
CA VAL A 890 59.14 -7.66 50.75
C VAL A 890 60.65 -7.83 50.96
N GLY A 891 61.14 -7.37 52.11
CA GLY A 891 62.56 -7.47 52.47
C GLY A 891 63.45 -6.70 51.51
N SER A 892 64.46 -7.37 50.96
CA SER A 892 65.39 -6.81 49.98
C SER A 892 65.11 -7.25 48.53
N SER A 893 63.94 -7.86 48.25
CA SER A 893 63.59 -8.31 46.90
C SER A 893 63.19 -7.13 46.01
N ASN A 894 63.88 -6.98 44.88
CA ASN A 894 63.50 -6.02 43.83
C ASN A 894 62.34 -6.49 42.96
N TYR A 895 61.70 -7.60 43.31
CA TYR A 895 60.58 -8.19 42.60
C TYR A 895 59.39 -8.35 43.53
N ALA A 896 58.20 -8.11 43.00
CA ALA A 896 56.92 -8.33 43.65
C ALA A 896 55.90 -8.85 42.64
N THR A 897 54.93 -9.63 43.09
CA THR A 897 53.90 -10.19 42.21
C THR A 897 52.53 -9.79 42.73
N SER A 898 51.69 -9.24 41.85
CA SER A 898 50.27 -9.05 42.11
C SER A 898 49.50 -10.22 41.51
N THR A 899 48.83 -11.00 42.36
CA THR A 899 47.65 -11.75 41.89
C THR A 899 46.49 -10.75 41.78
N LEU A 900 45.76 -10.77 40.67
CA LEU A 900 44.66 -9.83 40.45
C LEU A 900 43.40 -10.31 41.18
N ASP A 901 42.71 -9.40 41.85
CA ASP A 901 41.48 -9.68 42.63
C ASP A 901 40.32 -10.11 41.70
N SER A 902 40.37 -9.63 40.47
CA SER A 902 39.51 -10.06 39.36
C SER A 902 40.37 -10.20 38.11
N ALA A 903 40.22 -11.30 37.38
CA ALA A 903 40.95 -11.47 36.13
C ALA A 903 40.57 -10.37 35.14
N VAL A 904 41.57 -9.75 34.51
CA VAL A 904 41.37 -8.70 33.51
C VAL A 904 41.26 -9.37 32.15
N ASN A 905 40.07 -9.32 31.55
CA ASN A 905 39.86 -9.87 30.21
C ASN A 905 40.45 -8.95 29.15
N ILE A 906 41.32 -9.50 28.32
CA ILE A 906 41.86 -8.85 27.12
C ILE A 906 41.33 -9.65 25.92
N PRO A 907 40.41 -9.09 25.11
CA PRO A 907 39.87 -9.77 23.93
C PRO A 907 40.96 -10.22 22.95
N ALA A 908 40.68 -11.22 22.11
CA ALA A 908 41.64 -11.72 21.13
C ALA A 908 42.12 -10.62 20.17
N ASN A 909 43.42 -10.58 19.87
CA ASN A 909 44.02 -9.63 18.92
C ASN A 909 43.76 -8.16 19.32
N SER A 910 43.81 -7.86 20.62
CA SER A 910 43.51 -6.53 21.16
C SER A 910 44.48 -6.10 22.26
N ASP A 911 44.43 -4.80 22.55
CA ASP A 911 45.25 -4.14 23.55
C ASP A 911 44.43 -3.75 24.79
N LYS A 912 45.06 -3.82 25.96
CA LYS A 912 44.51 -3.32 27.22
C LYS A 912 45.59 -2.64 28.05
N THR A 913 45.32 -1.42 28.50
CA THR A 913 46.27 -0.64 29.31
C THR A 913 45.94 -0.78 30.81
N LEU A 914 46.94 -1.15 31.61
CA LEU A 914 46.88 -1.08 33.08
C LEU A 914 47.75 0.05 33.60
N THR A 915 47.20 0.86 34.50
CA THR A 915 47.92 1.95 35.18
C THR A 915 48.50 1.44 36.50
N VAL A 916 49.76 1.76 36.76
CA VAL A 916 50.46 1.41 38.00
C VAL A 916 50.63 2.64 38.87
N LYS A 917 50.16 2.51 40.11
CA LYS A 917 50.24 3.55 41.14
C LYS A 917 51.01 3.04 42.35
N ALA A 918 51.82 3.89 42.97
CA ALA A 918 52.58 3.55 44.17
C ALA A 918 52.21 4.44 45.35
N ASP A 919 52.28 3.84 46.53
CA ASP A 919 52.33 4.55 47.81
C ASP A 919 53.80 4.55 48.26
N PHE A 920 54.38 5.73 48.46
CA PHE A 920 55.79 5.87 48.84
C PHE A 920 55.95 5.87 50.36
N SER A 921 57.04 5.28 50.84
CA SER A 921 57.43 5.35 52.24
C SER A 921 57.74 6.78 52.68
N ALA A 922 57.64 7.05 53.98
CA ALA A 922 58.09 8.31 54.55
C ALA A 922 59.62 8.40 54.54
N ILE A 923 60.16 9.62 54.36
CA ILE A 923 61.59 9.91 54.43
C ILE A 923 61.88 10.76 55.67
N GLY A 924 62.85 10.35 56.48
CA GLY A 924 63.40 11.17 57.56
C GLY A 924 63.94 10.40 58.76
N THR A 925 64.18 11.12 59.86
CA THR A 925 64.78 10.55 61.07
C THR A 925 63.91 9.43 61.65
N GLY A 926 64.47 8.22 61.75
CA GLY A 926 63.77 7.03 62.25
C GLY A 926 62.92 6.28 61.21
N ALA A 927 62.86 6.75 59.96
CA ALA A 927 62.27 6.00 58.86
C ALA A 927 63.28 5.05 58.20
N ALA A 928 62.78 4.05 57.45
CA ALA A 928 63.63 3.13 56.68
C ALA A 928 64.45 3.84 55.59
N VAL A 929 63.90 4.94 55.04
CA VAL A 929 64.58 5.81 54.09
C VAL A 929 64.93 7.13 54.77
N THR A 930 66.22 7.45 54.85
CA THR A 930 66.72 8.60 55.65
C THR A 930 67.17 9.79 54.80
N PHE A 931 67.26 9.64 53.48
CA PHE A 931 67.66 10.69 52.55
C PHE A 931 66.73 10.72 51.32
N SER A 932 66.63 11.89 50.69
CA SER A 932 65.73 12.12 49.55
C SER A 932 66.44 11.94 48.21
N GLY A 933 65.64 11.85 47.14
CA GLY A 933 66.13 11.87 45.76
C GLY A 933 66.23 10.48 45.13
N HIS A 934 65.64 9.44 45.72
CA HIS A 934 65.55 8.11 45.10
C HIS A 934 64.67 8.16 43.84
N LEU A 935 65.11 7.57 42.73
CA LEU A 935 64.31 7.46 41.51
C LEU A 935 63.62 6.10 41.46
N VAL A 936 62.35 6.07 41.88
CA VAL A 936 61.56 4.86 41.94
C VAL A 936 60.95 4.58 40.58
N ALA A 937 61.40 3.50 39.95
CA ALA A 937 60.88 3.01 38.67
C ALA A 937 60.44 1.56 38.85
N VAL A 938 59.17 1.28 38.55
CA VAL A 938 58.60 -0.08 38.62
C VAL A 938 58.17 -0.47 37.23
N ASP A 939 58.74 -1.55 36.71
CA ASP A 939 58.49 -2.14 35.41
C ASP A 939 57.77 -3.50 35.56
N VAL A 940 57.23 -4.04 34.47
CA VAL A 940 56.61 -5.37 34.45
C VAL A 940 57.69 -6.43 34.31
N ASP A 941 57.67 -7.40 35.23
CA ASP A 941 58.54 -8.57 35.18
C ASP A 941 57.88 -9.69 34.37
N VAL A 942 58.45 -9.98 33.20
CA VAL A 942 58.02 -11.06 32.31
C VAL A 942 58.88 -12.32 32.46
N ALA A 943 59.84 -12.36 33.38
CA ALA A 943 60.68 -13.53 33.56
C ALA A 943 59.89 -14.72 34.11
N GLY A 944 60.02 -15.89 33.48
CA GLY A 944 59.37 -17.12 33.91
C GLY A 944 57.84 -17.03 33.85
N THR A 945 57.19 -17.16 35.00
CA THR A 945 55.72 -17.20 35.18
C THR A 945 55.19 -16.01 35.97
N ASN A 946 55.99 -14.94 36.08
CA ASN A 946 55.69 -13.81 36.96
C ASN A 946 54.53 -12.96 36.43
N THR A 947 54.42 -12.80 35.11
CA THR A 947 53.27 -12.15 34.46
C THR A 947 52.59 -13.14 33.53
N GLN A 948 51.33 -13.48 33.81
CA GLN A 948 50.61 -14.53 33.08
C GLN A 948 49.09 -14.34 33.11
N GLY A 949 48.43 -14.91 32.11
CA GLY A 949 46.97 -15.05 32.04
C GLY A 949 46.55 -16.45 31.62
N VAL A 950 45.25 -16.69 31.57
CA VAL A 950 44.66 -17.94 31.09
C VAL A 950 43.90 -17.67 29.80
N GLY A 951 44.21 -18.41 28.74
CA GLY A 951 43.48 -18.37 27.47
C GLY A 951 42.02 -18.76 27.68
N ALA A 952 41.09 -17.93 27.18
CA ALA A 952 39.66 -18.15 27.39
C ALA A 952 39.12 -19.36 26.61
N SER A 953 39.73 -19.68 25.46
CA SER A 953 39.34 -20.81 24.62
C SER A 953 40.21 -22.03 24.91
N SER A 954 41.53 -21.85 24.99
CA SER A 954 42.46 -22.98 25.19
C SER A 954 42.49 -23.48 26.62
N GLY A 955 42.13 -22.65 27.61
CA GLY A 955 42.30 -22.95 29.04
C GLY A 955 43.76 -23.02 29.48
N THR A 956 44.72 -22.72 28.60
CA THR A 956 46.15 -22.81 28.88
C THR A 956 46.68 -21.55 29.57
N THR A 957 47.73 -21.71 30.39
CA THR A 957 48.44 -20.57 30.97
C THR A 957 49.37 -19.96 29.93
N ILE A 958 49.25 -18.65 29.70
CA ILE A 958 50.01 -17.88 28.72
C ILE A 958 50.88 -16.88 29.49
N ASN A 959 52.20 -17.05 29.40
CA ASN A 959 53.16 -16.13 30.00
C ASN A 959 53.34 -14.90 29.10
N ALA A 960 53.41 -13.72 29.71
CA ALA A 960 53.68 -12.49 28.97
C ALA A 960 55.13 -12.47 28.46
N THR A 961 55.33 -11.85 27.29
CA THR A 961 56.64 -11.52 26.73
C THR A 961 56.78 -10.01 26.55
N GLY A 962 57.97 -9.52 26.19
CA GLY A 962 58.22 -8.09 25.96
C GLY A 962 59.03 -7.45 27.07
N SER A 963 58.97 -6.12 27.17
CA SER A 963 59.73 -5.34 28.16
C SER A 963 59.07 -3.99 28.36
N THR A 964 59.17 -3.47 29.57
CA THR A 964 58.72 -2.12 29.91
C THR A 964 59.87 -1.31 30.52
N THR A 965 59.81 0.01 30.35
CA THR A 965 60.77 0.93 30.96
C THR A 965 60.05 2.25 31.22
N VAL A 966 59.74 2.51 32.49
CA VAL A 966 59.15 3.79 32.92
C VAL A 966 60.23 4.83 33.21
N SER A 967 59.89 6.11 33.07
CA SER A 967 60.81 7.21 33.44
C SER A 967 61.10 7.26 34.95
N GLY A 968 60.20 6.69 35.75
CA GLY A 968 60.26 6.68 37.21
C GLY A 968 59.84 8.01 37.84
N VAL A 969 59.59 7.95 39.15
CA VAL A 969 59.24 9.09 39.99
C VAL A 969 60.35 9.34 40.98
N ARG A 970 60.86 10.58 41.03
CA ARG A 970 61.87 10.95 42.01
C ARG A 970 61.22 11.40 43.31
N VAL A 971 61.51 10.67 44.39
CA VAL A 971 60.84 10.86 45.67
C VAL A 971 61.71 11.72 46.58
N PHE A 972 61.11 12.79 47.13
CA PHE A 972 61.72 13.66 48.12
C PHE A 972 60.83 13.74 49.36
N LYS A 973 61.37 14.04 50.54
CA LYS A 973 60.53 14.28 51.72
C LYS A 973 59.48 15.38 51.49
N SER A 974 59.92 16.49 50.89
CA SER A 974 59.10 17.58 50.38
C SER A 974 59.79 18.17 49.15
N PHE A 975 59.07 18.91 48.31
CA PHE A 975 59.62 19.54 47.11
C PHE A 975 59.01 20.93 46.89
N PRO A 976 59.74 21.86 46.23
CA PRO A 976 59.20 23.15 45.85
C PRO A 976 58.32 23.03 44.60
N THR A 977 57.32 23.89 44.49
CA THR A 977 56.67 24.27 43.23
C THR A 977 56.99 25.73 42.95
N VAL A 978 57.48 26.03 41.76
CA VAL A 978 57.86 27.40 41.35
C VAL A 978 56.84 27.92 40.35
N ALA A 979 56.41 29.16 40.50
CA ALA A 979 55.52 29.81 39.54
C ALA A 979 55.91 31.26 39.33
N LEU A 980 55.66 31.78 38.13
CA LEU A 980 55.68 33.22 37.86
C LEU A 980 54.56 33.92 38.66
N ASP A 981 54.82 35.15 39.05
CA ASP A 981 53.83 36.03 39.66
C ASP A 981 53.74 37.37 38.92
N THR A 982 52.68 38.10 39.18
CA THR A 982 52.32 39.32 38.47
C THR A 982 53.11 40.52 38.96
N LEU A 983 53.63 41.30 38.01
CA LEU A 983 54.20 42.61 38.25
C LEU A 983 53.09 43.67 38.22
N SER A 984 53.19 44.68 39.10
CA SER A 984 52.15 45.69 39.31
C SER A 984 52.09 46.80 38.25
N SER A 985 52.96 46.74 37.23
CA SER A 985 53.18 47.84 36.27
C SER A 985 53.70 47.31 34.94
N THR A 986 53.34 47.99 33.85
CA THR A 986 53.85 47.77 32.49
C THR A 986 54.93 48.82 32.18
N GLY A 987 56.16 48.41 31.90
CA GLY A 987 57.33 49.29 31.73
C GLY A 987 58.57 48.68 32.39
N VAL A 988 59.77 49.22 32.19
CA VAL A 988 60.99 48.70 32.85
C VAL A 988 61.57 49.69 33.87
N GLN A 989 61.20 50.97 33.79
CA GLN A 989 61.79 52.07 34.57
C GLN A 989 61.67 51.93 36.10
N ASP A 990 60.69 51.18 36.61
CA ASP A 990 60.55 50.93 38.06
C ASP A 990 61.63 49.97 38.62
N GLY A 991 62.49 49.43 37.76
CA GLY A 991 63.59 48.55 38.11
C GLY A 991 63.19 47.14 38.54
N LYS A 992 61.91 46.77 38.51
CA LYS A 992 61.44 45.40 38.73
C LYS A 992 61.64 44.58 37.46
N LEU A 993 62.05 43.33 37.56
CA LEU A 993 62.45 42.55 36.39
C LEU A 993 61.61 41.28 36.26
N MET A 994 61.47 40.56 37.37
CA MET A 994 60.66 39.36 37.45
C MET A 994 60.06 39.23 38.85
N ARG A 995 58.86 38.66 38.93
CA ARG A 995 58.32 38.09 40.15
C ARG A 995 58.08 36.61 39.98
N PHE A 996 58.53 35.84 40.96
CA PHE A 996 58.21 34.42 41.06
C PHE A 996 57.91 34.06 42.50
N LYS A 997 57.29 32.91 42.72
CA LYS A 997 56.95 32.40 44.03
C LYS A 997 57.35 30.94 44.13
N VAL A 998 57.75 30.53 45.32
CA VAL A 998 58.12 29.15 45.64
C VAL A 998 57.22 28.66 46.76
N THR A 999 56.53 27.55 46.53
CA THR A 999 55.62 26.91 47.49
C THR A 999 56.18 25.56 47.88
N ALA A 1000 56.26 25.27 49.18
CA ALA A 1000 56.66 23.95 49.66
C ALA A 1000 55.45 23.01 49.69
N ASP A 1001 55.66 21.74 49.35
CA ASP A 1001 54.65 20.71 49.53
C ASP A 1001 54.19 20.60 51.01
N ALA A 1002 52.96 20.13 51.23
CA ALA A 1002 52.40 20.02 52.57
C ALA A 1002 53.12 18.98 53.47
N LYS A 1003 53.90 18.07 52.88
CA LYS A 1003 54.66 17.04 53.60
C LYS A 1003 55.87 17.56 54.36
N GLY A 1004 56.34 18.79 54.09
CA GLY A 1004 57.43 19.38 54.85
C GLY A 1004 57.97 20.69 54.27
N PRO A 1005 58.81 21.42 55.02
CA PRO A 1005 59.44 22.63 54.53
C PRO A 1005 60.55 22.31 53.51
N VAL A 1006 60.85 23.24 52.60
CA VAL A 1006 62.01 23.17 51.70
C VAL A 1006 62.94 24.36 51.92
N SER A 1007 64.24 24.17 51.67
CA SER A 1007 65.25 25.23 51.84
C SER A 1007 65.85 25.63 50.50
N LEU A 1008 66.12 26.91 50.28
CA LEU A 1008 66.80 27.45 49.09
C LEU A 1008 68.13 28.09 49.50
N THR A 1009 69.15 27.97 48.67
CA THR A 1009 70.50 28.50 48.98
C THR A 1009 71.18 29.19 47.81
N ALA A 1010 70.75 28.88 46.58
CA ALA A 1010 71.21 29.58 45.40
C ALA A 1010 70.25 29.45 44.21
N LEU A 1011 70.27 30.45 43.34
CA LEU A 1011 69.51 30.49 42.09
C LEU A 1011 70.30 31.25 41.01
N ASN A 1012 70.08 30.93 39.75
CA ASN A 1012 70.75 31.55 38.61
C ASN A 1012 69.70 32.22 37.72
N LEU A 1013 69.96 33.47 37.35
CA LEU A 1013 69.11 34.25 36.46
C LEU A 1013 69.83 34.47 35.14
N ASN A 1014 69.10 34.55 34.02
CA ASN A 1014 69.64 35.05 32.76
C ASN A 1014 68.87 36.29 32.33
N LEU A 1015 69.59 37.33 31.89
CA LEU A 1015 69.00 38.56 31.37
C LEU A 1015 69.33 38.72 29.90
N ALA A 1016 68.29 38.83 29.07
CA ALA A 1016 68.41 39.22 27.67
C ALA A 1016 67.80 40.62 27.48
N THR A 1017 68.58 41.55 26.93
CA THR A 1017 68.15 42.94 26.72
C THR A 1017 68.23 43.30 25.24
N THR A 1018 67.46 44.30 24.81
CA THR A 1018 67.57 44.87 23.45
C THR A 1018 68.45 46.14 23.46
N THR A 1019 67.85 47.33 23.52
CA THR A 1019 68.54 48.62 23.47
C THR A 1019 68.80 49.24 24.84
N LEU A 1020 68.26 48.66 25.92
CA LEU A 1020 68.50 49.08 27.30
C LEU A 1020 69.62 48.26 27.95
N SER A 1021 70.18 48.77 29.04
CA SER A 1021 71.11 48.01 29.90
C SER A 1021 70.54 47.85 31.31
N VAL A 1022 70.75 46.67 31.90
CA VAL A 1022 70.42 46.38 33.30
C VAL A 1022 71.71 46.19 34.08
N THR A 1023 71.86 46.89 35.19
CA THR A 1023 72.97 46.71 36.15
C THR A 1023 72.41 46.49 37.54
N ASN A 1024 73.28 46.23 38.51
CA ASN A 1024 72.91 46.12 39.92
C ASN A 1024 71.78 45.13 40.26
N VAL A 1025 71.82 43.92 39.72
CA VAL A 1025 70.73 42.95 39.88
C VAL A 1025 70.74 42.36 41.29
N ARG A 1026 69.56 42.34 41.93
CA ARG A 1026 69.30 41.76 43.25
C ARG A 1026 67.99 40.97 43.26
N VAL A 1027 67.93 39.95 44.10
CA VAL A 1027 66.68 39.22 44.40
C VAL A 1027 66.26 39.50 45.83
N TYR A 1028 65.00 39.85 46.02
CA TYR A 1028 64.38 40.12 47.31
C TYR A 1028 63.36 39.05 47.64
N GLY A 1029 63.38 38.52 48.85
CA GLY A 1029 62.43 37.54 49.35
C GLY A 1029 61.43 38.13 50.35
N PHE A 1030 60.16 37.73 50.21
CA PHE A 1030 59.04 38.18 51.03
C PHE A 1030 58.21 37.01 51.55
N SER A 1031 57.61 37.21 52.72
CA SER A 1031 56.77 36.21 53.40
C SER A 1031 55.29 36.33 53.03
N ASP A 1032 54.88 37.40 52.35
CA ASP A 1032 53.51 37.71 51.98
C ASP A 1032 53.37 38.05 50.49
N ALA A 1033 52.16 37.86 49.95
CA ALA A 1033 51.86 38.07 48.53
C ALA A 1033 51.90 39.54 48.09
N SER A 1034 51.91 40.51 49.01
CA SER A 1034 52.00 41.94 48.69
C SER A 1034 53.44 42.44 48.56
N TYR A 1035 54.43 41.56 48.77
CA TYR A 1035 55.86 41.89 48.70
C TYR A 1035 56.25 43.00 49.69
N SER A 1036 55.69 42.94 50.91
CA SER A 1036 55.84 43.99 51.93
C SER A 1036 56.66 43.56 53.15
N GLN A 1037 56.61 42.29 53.52
CA GLN A 1037 57.26 41.72 54.69
C GLN A 1037 58.45 40.86 54.28
N ALA A 1038 59.65 41.42 54.43
CA ALA A 1038 60.91 40.73 54.14
C ALA A 1038 61.03 39.40 54.89
N ILE A 1039 61.60 38.38 54.23
CA ILE A 1039 61.92 37.11 54.91
C ILE A 1039 63.07 37.27 55.90
N SER A 1040 63.03 36.55 57.01
CA SER A 1040 64.11 36.48 58.00
C SER A 1040 65.29 35.66 57.51
N GLY A 1041 66.49 35.91 58.04
CA GLY A 1041 67.72 35.15 57.75
C GLY A 1041 68.61 35.77 56.66
N VAL A 1042 68.15 36.83 56.00
CA VAL A 1042 68.88 37.60 54.97
C VAL A 1042 69.05 39.06 55.39
N SER A 1043 69.24 39.98 54.44
CA SER A 1043 69.24 41.43 54.71
C SER A 1043 67.88 41.91 55.22
N SER A 1044 67.84 42.98 56.03
CA SER A 1044 66.59 43.47 56.66
C SER A 1044 65.52 43.93 55.67
N ASP A 1045 65.92 44.26 54.44
CA ASP A 1045 65.05 44.61 53.32
C ASP A 1045 64.59 43.39 52.49
N GLY A 1046 65.01 42.18 52.87
CA GLY A 1046 64.72 40.94 52.16
C GLY A 1046 65.71 40.60 51.04
N SER A 1047 66.74 41.42 50.80
CA SER A 1047 67.77 41.13 49.79
C SER A 1047 68.51 39.84 50.13
N LEU A 1048 68.49 38.88 49.19
CA LEU A 1048 69.18 37.59 49.31
C LEU A 1048 70.69 37.72 49.19
N GLN A 1049 71.21 38.90 48.85
CA GLN A 1049 72.64 39.15 48.66
C GLN A 1049 73.09 40.36 49.49
N SER A 1050 74.30 40.30 50.04
CA SER A 1050 74.91 41.44 50.74
C SER A 1050 75.57 42.41 49.74
N ALA A 1051 76.29 41.88 48.75
CA ALA A 1051 76.84 42.63 47.62
C ALA A 1051 75.96 42.52 46.37
N VAL A 1052 76.02 43.55 45.52
CA VAL A 1052 75.30 43.59 44.25
C VAL A 1052 75.95 42.63 43.24
N ALA A 1053 75.16 41.83 42.52
CA ALA A 1053 75.67 41.07 41.38
C ALA A 1053 75.63 41.93 40.11
N GLN A 1054 76.78 42.04 39.42
CA GLN A 1054 76.86 42.76 38.15
C GLN A 1054 76.68 41.77 37.00
N PRO A 1055 75.62 41.91 36.17
CA PRO A 1055 75.60 41.26 34.86
C PRO A 1055 76.62 41.96 33.94
N ASP A 1056 77.45 41.21 33.22
CA ASP A 1056 78.25 41.76 32.12
C ASP A 1056 77.38 41.84 30.86
N GLY A 1057 76.47 42.83 30.82
CA GLY A 1057 75.50 42.98 29.72
C GLY A 1057 74.39 41.93 29.73
N SER A 1058 74.10 41.31 28.57
CA SER A 1058 73.19 40.17 28.48
C SER A 1058 73.90 38.89 28.93
N GLY A 1059 73.57 38.37 30.11
CA GLY A 1059 74.29 37.24 30.68
C GLY A 1059 73.64 36.64 31.92
N ASP A 1060 74.30 35.60 32.44
CA ASP A 1060 73.91 34.90 33.65
C ASP A 1060 74.30 35.69 34.92
N VAL A 1061 73.45 35.62 35.94
CA VAL A 1061 73.63 36.24 37.24
C VAL A 1061 73.40 35.18 38.32
N ALA A 1062 74.50 34.73 38.90
CA ALA A 1062 74.46 33.80 40.03
C ALA A 1062 74.06 34.52 41.32
N ILE A 1063 73.00 34.05 41.96
CA ILE A 1063 72.47 34.55 43.22
C ILE A 1063 72.74 33.49 44.29
N ALA A 1064 73.75 33.72 45.13
CA ALA A 1064 73.96 32.95 46.36
C ALA A 1064 73.28 33.66 47.53
N VAL A 1065 72.44 32.92 48.27
CA VAL A 1065 71.74 33.45 49.46
C VAL A 1065 72.76 33.76 50.56
N GLN A 1066 72.73 34.98 51.08
CA GLN A 1066 73.63 35.49 52.12
C GLN A 1066 72.84 36.17 53.23
N ASN A 1067 73.37 36.10 54.45
CA ASN A 1067 72.88 36.90 55.57
C ASN A 1067 73.34 38.36 55.44
N SER A 1068 72.88 39.22 56.37
CA SER A 1068 73.24 40.65 56.39
C SER A 1068 74.77 40.90 56.48
N ALA A 1069 75.55 39.95 57.00
CA ALA A 1069 77.01 40.02 57.10
C ALA A 1069 77.75 39.48 55.87
N GLY A 1070 77.03 39.14 54.78
CA GLY A 1070 77.62 38.57 53.56
C GLY A 1070 78.05 37.11 53.68
N THR A 1071 77.70 36.43 54.78
CA THR A 1071 77.96 35.00 54.95
C THR A 1071 76.89 34.20 54.23
N ALA A 1072 77.31 33.22 53.44
CA ALA A 1072 76.39 32.36 52.72
C ALA A 1072 75.46 31.60 53.68
N THR A 1073 74.17 31.58 53.38
CA THR A 1073 73.12 31.02 54.25
C THR A 1073 72.01 30.38 53.41
N THR A 1074 70.92 29.98 54.05
CA THR A 1074 69.77 29.33 53.43
C THR A 1074 68.49 30.05 53.87
N ILE A 1075 67.45 29.97 53.03
CA ILE A 1075 66.10 30.45 53.38
C ILE A 1075 65.14 29.28 53.33
N GLN A 1076 64.21 29.25 54.27
CA GLN A 1076 63.22 28.18 54.36
C GLN A 1076 61.86 28.66 53.83
N VAL A 1077 61.24 27.82 53.03
CA VAL A 1077 59.82 27.88 52.67
C VAL A 1077 59.10 26.87 53.57
N PRO A 1078 58.31 27.33 54.57
CA PRO A 1078 57.58 26.43 55.46
C PRO A 1078 56.60 25.52 54.71
N ALA A 1079 56.32 24.35 55.26
CA ALA A 1079 55.40 23.36 54.68
C ALA A 1079 54.03 23.99 54.35
N ASN A 1080 53.50 23.69 53.17
CA ASN A 1080 52.22 24.24 52.68
C ASN A 1080 52.14 25.78 52.68
N THR A 1081 53.28 26.47 52.58
CA THR A 1081 53.31 27.94 52.47
C THR A 1081 54.11 28.39 51.26
N THR A 1082 53.87 29.64 50.86
CA THR A 1082 54.53 30.28 49.73
C THR A 1082 55.49 31.37 50.22
N ARG A 1083 56.69 31.43 49.64
CA ARG A 1083 57.58 32.60 49.69
C ARG A 1083 57.58 33.29 48.33
N TYR A 1084 57.62 34.61 48.36
CA TYR A 1084 57.50 35.46 47.18
C TYR A 1084 58.83 36.14 46.88
N PHE A 1085 59.23 36.19 45.63
CA PHE A 1085 60.53 36.69 45.19
C PHE A 1085 60.38 37.74 44.11
N GLU A 1086 61.10 38.85 44.25
CA GLU A 1086 61.14 39.93 43.27
C GLU A 1086 62.59 40.19 42.85
N VAL A 1087 62.86 40.05 41.56
CA VAL A 1087 64.13 40.42 40.93
C VAL A 1087 64.07 41.90 40.60
N ARG A 1088 65.08 42.66 41.03
CA ARG A 1088 65.22 44.09 40.72
C ARG A 1088 66.59 44.38 40.11
N GLY A 1089 66.68 45.43 39.30
CA GLY A 1089 67.93 45.95 38.74
C GLY A 1089 67.82 47.44 38.41
N SER A 1090 68.97 48.09 38.23
CA SER A 1090 69.09 49.47 37.76
C SER A 1090 68.99 49.51 36.23
N ILE A 1091 68.09 50.34 35.71
CA ILE A 1091 67.83 50.44 34.27
C ILE A 1091 68.44 51.72 33.69
N ALA A 1092 69.13 51.60 32.56
CA ALA A 1092 69.56 52.74 31.74
C ALA A 1092 69.21 52.50 30.26
N GLY A 1093 68.95 53.58 29.51
CA GLY A 1093 68.64 53.51 28.07
C GLY A 1093 67.25 52.97 27.71
N ALA A 1094 66.27 53.05 28.62
CA ALA A 1094 64.91 52.56 28.39
C ALA A 1094 64.09 53.49 27.46
N THR A 1095 64.17 53.25 26.15
CA THR A 1095 63.36 53.92 25.09
C THR A 1095 62.18 53.07 24.65
N THR A 1096 61.18 53.65 23.98
CA THR A 1096 60.05 52.89 23.40
C THR A 1096 60.54 51.74 22.53
N GLY A 1097 60.06 50.52 22.78
CA GLY A 1097 60.49 49.30 22.09
C GLY A 1097 61.71 48.61 22.70
N ALA A 1098 62.34 49.18 23.72
CA ALA A 1098 63.35 48.49 24.52
C ALA A 1098 62.70 47.42 25.39
N SER A 1099 63.35 46.28 25.59
CA SER A 1099 62.84 45.20 26.43
C SER A 1099 63.94 44.50 27.21
N VAL A 1100 63.54 43.92 28.34
CA VAL A 1100 64.33 42.95 29.10
C VAL A 1100 63.50 41.69 29.30
N THR A 1101 64.08 40.56 28.96
CA THR A 1101 63.59 39.24 29.33
C THR A 1101 64.44 38.72 30.47
N THR A 1102 63.82 38.50 31.63
CA THR A 1102 64.46 37.88 32.79
C THR A 1102 64.03 36.43 32.88
N LYS A 1103 65.02 35.54 32.98
CA LYS A 1103 64.85 34.10 33.11
C LYS A 1103 65.32 33.64 34.47
N LEU A 1104 64.51 32.88 35.19
CA LEU A 1104 64.99 32.01 36.26
C LEU A 1104 65.40 30.68 35.62
N ASN A 1105 66.69 30.37 35.62
CA ASN A 1105 67.21 29.20 34.92
C ASN A 1105 66.76 27.91 35.63
N GLY A 1106 66.32 26.92 34.84
CA GLY A 1106 66.06 25.56 35.30
C GLY A 1106 67.26 24.63 35.01
N ASP A 1107 67.18 23.41 35.50
CA ASP A 1107 68.23 22.39 35.31
C ASP A 1107 67.76 21.31 34.32
N SER A 1108 68.67 20.80 33.48
CA SER A 1108 68.37 19.80 32.42
C SER A 1108 68.69 18.36 32.82
N SER A 1109 69.34 18.14 33.95
CA SER A 1109 69.66 16.80 34.47
C SER A 1109 69.68 16.78 36.01
N PHE A 1110 69.40 15.61 36.59
CA PHE A 1110 69.55 15.40 38.02
C PHE A 1110 71.04 15.22 38.41
N PRO A 1111 71.51 15.72 39.56
CA PRO A 1111 72.91 15.59 39.99
C PRO A 1111 73.33 14.13 40.20
N SER A 1112 74.49 13.72 39.67
CA SER A 1112 74.96 12.33 39.67
C SER A 1112 75.45 11.79 41.03
N THR A 1113 75.56 12.62 42.07
CA THR A 1113 76.29 12.30 43.32
C THR A 1113 75.57 12.71 44.61
N ALA A 1114 74.25 12.90 44.58
CA ALA A 1114 73.50 13.42 45.73
C ALA A 1114 73.46 12.50 46.99
N ALA A 1115 74.04 11.30 46.96
CA ALA A 1115 74.11 10.43 48.12
C ALA A 1115 75.42 9.63 48.15
N GLY A 1116 76.29 9.89 49.13
CA GLY A 1116 77.41 9.01 49.50
C GLY A 1116 78.82 9.62 49.54
N VAL A 1117 79.01 10.87 49.11
CA VAL A 1117 80.34 11.54 49.14
C VAL A 1117 80.50 12.43 50.38
N ALA A 1118 81.69 12.45 50.97
CA ALA A 1118 82.02 13.23 52.17
C ALA A 1118 81.90 14.76 52.01
N ALA A 1119 81.66 15.27 50.80
CA ALA A 1119 81.49 16.68 50.49
C ALA A 1119 80.29 16.90 49.57
N ASN A 1120 79.58 18.02 49.76
CA ASN A 1120 78.44 18.43 48.93
C ASN A 1120 78.87 18.62 47.46
N PRO A 1121 78.30 17.89 46.49
CA PRO A 1121 78.74 17.94 45.09
C PRO A 1121 78.24 19.17 44.33
N LEU A 1122 77.24 19.89 44.87
CA LEU A 1122 76.65 21.08 44.25
C LEU A 1122 77.20 22.39 44.81
N LEU A 1123 77.82 22.34 45.99
CA LEU A 1123 78.34 23.51 46.71
C LEU A 1123 79.71 23.18 47.31
N ALA A 1124 80.75 23.92 46.93
CA ALA A 1124 82.01 23.89 47.67
C ALA A 1124 81.83 24.58 49.05
N ALA A 1125 82.38 23.99 50.11
CA ALA A 1125 82.29 24.54 51.47
C ALA A 1125 82.84 25.97 51.51
N GLY A 1126 82.02 26.93 51.96
CA GLY A 1126 82.37 28.35 52.05
C GLY A 1126 82.37 29.12 50.71
N ALA A 1127 82.06 28.50 49.58
CA ALA A 1127 82.04 29.16 48.28
C ALA A 1127 80.71 29.90 48.01
N SER A 1128 80.82 31.12 47.47
CA SER A 1128 79.72 31.96 46.99
C SER A 1128 79.36 31.73 45.51
N ALA A 1129 80.13 30.90 44.77
CA ALA A 1129 79.94 30.63 43.35
C ALA A 1129 79.29 29.25 43.09
N LEU A 1130 78.40 29.19 42.09
CA LEU A 1130 77.70 27.99 41.62
C LEU A 1130 78.55 27.25 40.59
N THR A 1131 78.71 25.92 40.73
CA THR A 1131 79.63 25.16 39.88
C THR A 1131 78.99 24.29 38.78
N SER A 1132 77.66 24.29 38.61
CA SER A 1132 76.98 23.61 37.47
C SER A 1132 75.45 23.64 37.51
N ALA A 1133 74.83 23.97 38.65
CA ALA A 1133 73.38 23.95 38.84
C ALA A 1133 72.75 25.35 38.89
N ASN A 1134 71.50 25.46 38.44
CA ASN A 1134 70.79 26.73 38.27
C ASN A 1134 69.81 27.06 39.41
N PHE A 1135 69.16 26.07 40.01
CA PHE A 1135 68.23 26.29 41.12
C PHE A 1135 68.49 25.29 42.26
N ILE A 1136 69.20 25.73 43.31
CA ILE A 1136 69.66 24.82 44.38
C ILE A 1136 68.74 24.90 45.58
N TRP A 1137 68.16 23.74 45.92
CA TRP A 1137 67.22 23.60 47.01
C TRP A 1137 67.45 22.28 47.78
N SER A 1138 66.84 22.18 48.97
CA SER A 1138 66.91 20.99 49.82
C SER A 1138 65.51 20.59 50.31
N PRO A 1139 65.19 19.28 50.32
CA PRO A 1139 63.94 18.73 50.85
C PRO A 1139 63.91 18.65 52.38
N ASN A 1140 65.00 19.00 53.08
CA ASN A 1140 65.13 18.87 54.54
C ASN A 1140 64.84 17.43 55.04
N SER A 1141 65.49 16.43 54.42
CA SER A 1141 65.27 14.99 54.59
C SER A 1141 65.20 14.58 56.06
N THR A 1142 66.15 14.99 56.92
CA THR A 1142 66.11 14.67 58.35
C THR A 1142 65.76 15.88 59.21
N THR A 1143 66.53 16.96 59.08
CA THR A 1143 66.42 18.21 59.82
C THR A 1143 66.51 19.42 58.89
N THR A 1144 66.37 20.63 59.43
CA THR A 1144 66.59 21.86 58.65
C THR A 1144 68.07 21.95 58.25
N VAL A 1145 68.34 22.10 56.95
CA VAL A 1145 69.70 22.06 56.44
C VAL A 1145 70.44 23.39 56.59
N ASP A 1146 71.70 23.30 56.99
CA ASP A 1146 72.68 24.35 56.73
C ASP A 1146 73.32 24.18 55.34
N ARG A 1147 74.14 25.14 54.94
CA ARG A 1147 74.77 25.15 53.61
C ARG A 1147 75.81 24.04 53.40
N ASN A 1148 76.36 23.48 54.47
CA ASN A 1148 77.35 22.39 54.42
C ASN A 1148 76.71 21.00 54.42
N SER A 1149 75.38 20.91 54.62
CA SER A 1149 74.61 19.68 54.46
C SER A 1149 74.85 19.01 53.10
N GLN A 1150 74.65 17.70 53.03
CA GLN A 1150 74.72 16.92 51.79
C GLN A 1150 73.35 16.82 51.07
N ASP A 1151 72.28 17.25 51.74
CA ASP A 1151 70.89 17.09 51.28
C ASP A 1151 70.46 18.18 50.28
N TRP A 1152 71.38 18.65 49.43
CA TRP A 1152 71.10 19.65 48.39
C TRP A 1152 70.91 18.98 47.04
N THR A 1153 69.95 19.49 46.29
CA THR A 1153 69.65 19.09 44.92
C THR A 1153 69.39 20.31 44.03
N ASN A 1154 69.09 20.09 42.75
CA ASN A 1154 68.88 21.13 41.76
C ASN A 1154 67.42 21.23 41.28
N GLY A 1155 67.13 22.11 40.33
CA GLY A 1155 65.79 22.38 39.80
C GLY A 1155 65.24 21.32 38.84
N TYR A 1156 65.91 20.19 38.65
CA TYR A 1156 65.49 19.21 37.63
C TYR A 1156 64.16 18.56 38.00
N GLY A 1157 63.15 18.76 37.14
CA GLY A 1157 61.79 18.26 37.31
C GLY A 1157 61.00 18.87 38.46
N VAL A 1158 61.47 20.00 39.02
CA VAL A 1158 60.70 20.83 39.95
C VAL A 1158 59.44 21.34 39.25
N PRO A 1159 58.23 21.07 39.79
CA PRO A 1159 56.99 21.51 39.16
C PRO A 1159 56.95 23.03 38.96
N GLY A 1160 56.63 23.42 37.73
CA GLY A 1160 56.58 24.83 37.30
C GLY A 1160 57.93 25.47 37.00
N LEU A 1161 59.06 24.76 37.13
CA LEU A 1161 60.37 25.20 36.66
C LEU A 1161 60.87 24.26 35.55
N PRO A 1162 60.57 24.51 34.26
CA PRO A 1162 61.06 23.67 33.17
C PRO A 1162 62.59 23.77 33.05
N SER A 1163 63.23 22.80 32.39
CA SER A 1163 64.69 22.83 32.14
C SER A 1163 65.13 24.08 31.38
N GLY A 1164 64.25 24.59 30.51
CA GLY A 1164 64.40 25.85 29.80
C GLY A 1164 64.18 27.12 30.64
N GLY A 1165 63.88 27.01 31.94
CA GLY A 1165 63.64 28.10 32.89
C GLY A 1165 62.29 28.81 32.77
N LEU A 1166 61.97 29.62 33.79
CA LEU A 1166 60.80 30.51 33.80
C LEU A 1166 61.17 31.88 33.26
N LEU A 1167 60.36 32.48 32.39
CA LEU A 1167 60.67 33.74 31.70
C LEU A 1167 59.61 34.80 31.98
N GLN A 1168 60.03 36.03 32.25
CA GLN A 1168 59.16 37.20 32.29
C GLN A 1168 59.80 38.32 31.45
N THR A 1169 59.06 38.82 30.47
CA THR A 1169 59.53 39.91 29.60
C THR A 1169 58.81 41.20 29.97
N ARG A 1170 59.58 42.28 30.08
CA ARG A 1170 59.07 43.63 30.27
C ARG A 1170 59.57 44.51 29.13
N SER A 1171 58.67 45.30 28.56
CA SER A 1171 58.97 46.23 27.47
C SER A 1171 58.66 47.67 27.90
N GLN A 1172 59.39 48.61 27.34
CA GLN A 1172 59.27 50.05 27.60
C GLN A 1172 58.47 50.79 26.52
#